data_AF-A1CGR1-F1
#
_entry.id   AF-A1CGR1-F1
#
_cell.length_a   1.000
_cell.length_b   1.000
_cell.length_c   1.000
_cell.angle_alpha   90.00
_cell.angle_beta   90.00
_cell.angle_gamma   90.00
#
_symmetry.space_group_name_H-M   'P 1'
#
loop_
_entity.id
_entity.type
_entity.pdbx_description
1 polymer ?
#
loop_
_entity_poly.entity_id
_entity_poly.type
_entity_poly.pdbx_seq_one_letter_code
_entity_poly.pdbx_strand_id
1 'polypeptide(L)'
;MKELYLHRAVEVQPCFNRDVLRDLSDRATTARLELEAWAEGENIQFDTSRPGDRATQVFGTDEEDLDSQVLQSATTGNLQTLREWTAKLDTAPDARERATRTFLAAINEYSDEVLAVLLESGLVDIHAEDDINERNCLHEAAISGREFVFKAGMAAGIDVAQSDVYGRIPLHYACVHGRVDMVRELLAAGPNTVDMTDHNNFTALLHSIVKNQLACAEQLLQNNARIGPGSESDHIPLNLACQHGSIPIVKMLLQRNAQLLPDAEGLYPQHMVARASQSPELLLLLKQHGANMDQRDKLYQWTPLFHAASEGCVNCLRTLLELGVDDGAIDEKGLSAMYYAAWEGHLECMLLLWSHRSESPLPQKPFDILNGLRLQEPASTAMDQEFATSGDMEIADGIPDLSLPPPIIPLRRYGHNFLDKKIFVQILFDPGSSGSLCFDQAGRHPAARLTISSKLSDLIPRTIMLPIQEDSRTISFHVDNLDSFAVDFEIFPTFGSKVIAKTVALPTVFRAKTSSTGSCTLPLFDPRLRSIGQLRFGFQVIKPYHGDPLEITHFATYWKATSALDSEHNGLVTGSSLSGDHAQLFVQLTRDRVPVLYPQFIIHHHNVEIPICHLTFKEFKTVGAERGVDPSEITRFLKEEAINDIAQTHRILARSFFSLREVLQQLPISVNINLSILYPSPAEEQTLHLTSLADVNTFADSILTEVFDHARVTREQNPDFLRSVVFTSYNHNICTALNWKQPNFPVLLCNDLGQVRDLARDIGSMPEVDSSGRASMSIKESARIAQSNNFMGLICRSSLLNVVPALVETIKGLGLVLVADTSDEAEEAEGSNPLSSANSTGVAEWAYRMPDGVNGVMKANGILRFNDMIDM
;
A
#
# COMPACT_ATOMS: atom_id res chain seq x y z
N MET A 1 35.24 21.45 6.68
CA MET A 1 34.54 22.16 5.58
C MET A 1 34.15 21.14 4.51
N LYS A 2 33.09 20.37 4.77
CA LYS A 2 32.36 19.58 3.77
C LYS A 2 30.90 19.75 4.15
N GLU A 3 30.37 20.87 3.70
CA GLU A 3 28.99 21.27 3.93
C GLU A 3 28.05 20.31 3.19
N LEU A 4 26.93 20.01 3.86
CA LEU A 4 25.60 19.70 3.33
C LEU A 4 25.55 19.33 1.84
N TYR A 5 25.64 18.03 1.53
CA TYR A 5 24.93 17.50 0.37
C TYR A 5 23.59 16.94 0.83
N LEU A 6 22.60 17.78 0.58
CA LEU A 6 21.16 17.60 0.73
C LEU A 6 20.69 16.15 0.59
N HIS A 7 20.05 15.71 1.67
CA HIS A 7 18.98 14.72 1.71
C HIS A 7 17.80 15.22 0.86
N ARG A 8 17.92 15.12 -0.46
CA ARG A 8 16.82 15.12 -1.42
C ARG A 8 17.33 14.33 -2.60
N ALA A 9 16.64 13.23 -2.92
CA ALA A 9 16.53 12.79 -4.29
C ALA A 9 15.94 13.97 -5.08
N VAL A 10 16.80 14.89 -5.49
CA VAL A 10 16.47 15.81 -6.56
C VAL A 10 16.51 14.91 -7.77
N GLU A 11 15.33 14.41 -8.17
CA GLU A 11 15.08 14.23 -9.60
C GLU A 11 15.67 15.47 -10.26
N VAL A 12 16.80 15.30 -10.93
CA VAL A 12 17.27 16.32 -11.87
C VAL A 12 16.27 16.22 -13.02
N GLN A 13 15.06 16.74 -12.79
CA GLN A 13 14.14 17.02 -13.85
C GLN A 13 14.91 17.97 -14.75
N PRO A 14 15.07 17.63 -16.05
CA PRO A 14 15.65 18.57 -16.97
C PRO A 14 14.93 19.89 -16.80
N CYS A 15 15.66 21.01 -16.86
CA CYS A 15 15.11 22.35 -16.73
C CYS A 15 14.23 22.67 -17.94
N PHE A 16 13.14 21.93 -18.10
CA PHE A 16 12.13 22.19 -19.07
C PHE A 16 11.37 23.41 -18.59
N ASN A 17 11.20 24.36 -19.49
CA ASN A 17 10.32 25.49 -19.23
C ASN A 17 8.91 24.93 -18.95
N ARG A 18 8.45 25.02 -17.70
CA ARG A 18 7.17 24.46 -17.25
C ARG A 18 5.99 25.00 -18.05
N ASP A 19 6.08 26.25 -18.51
CA ASP A 19 5.05 26.84 -19.36
C ASP A 19 5.04 26.22 -20.75
N VAL A 20 6.21 25.88 -21.29
CA VAL A 20 6.34 25.20 -22.58
C VAL A 20 5.86 23.76 -22.49
N LEU A 21 6.22 23.02 -21.43
CA LEU A 21 5.69 21.67 -21.22
C LEU A 21 4.19 21.66 -21.04
N ARG A 22 3.63 22.63 -20.32
CA ARG A 22 2.18 22.79 -20.18
C ARG A 22 1.52 23.03 -21.53
N ASP A 23 2.02 23.98 -22.33
CA ASP A 23 1.48 24.30 -23.65
C ASP A 23 1.58 23.09 -24.60
N LEU A 24 2.73 22.42 -24.67
CA LEU A 24 2.92 21.21 -25.47
C LEU A 24 1.99 20.07 -25.01
N SER A 25 1.87 19.86 -23.70
CA SER A 25 0.98 18.84 -23.14
C SER A 25 -0.49 19.15 -23.43
N ASP A 26 -0.89 20.43 -23.39
CA ASP A 26 -2.25 20.86 -23.69
C ASP A 26 -2.55 20.72 -25.18
N ARG A 27 -1.63 21.11 -26.05
CA ARG A 27 -1.74 20.90 -27.51
C ARG A 27 -1.85 19.42 -27.85
N ALA A 28 -0.97 18.58 -27.28
CA ALA A 28 -1.01 17.13 -27.49
C ALA A 28 -2.35 16.53 -27.02
N THR A 29 -2.83 16.93 -25.84
CA THR A 29 -4.13 16.45 -25.31
C THR A 29 -5.28 16.86 -26.24
N THR A 30 -5.23 18.07 -26.80
CA THR A 30 -6.26 18.59 -27.71
C THR A 30 -6.26 17.85 -29.04
N ALA A 31 -5.09 17.78 -29.69
CA ALA A 31 -4.92 17.11 -30.96
C ALA A 31 -5.34 15.64 -30.86
N ARG A 32 -5.04 14.98 -29.73
CA ARG A 32 -5.46 13.60 -29.50
C ARG A 32 -6.99 13.45 -29.42
N LEU A 33 -7.66 14.33 -28.67
CA LEU A 33 -9.13 14.33 -28.55
C LEU A 33 -9.81 14.60 -29.90
N GLU A 34 -9.21 15.45 -30.73
CA GLU A 34 -9.67 15.76 -32.09
C GLU A 34 -9.45 14.59 -33.06
N LEU A 35 -8.28 13.93 -33.01
CA LEU A 35 -8.00 12.73 -33.82
C LEU A 35 -8.91 11.56 -33.44
N GLU A 36 -9.20 11.37 -32.15
CA GLU A 36 -10.19 10.39 -31.67
C GLU A 36 -11.63 10.75 -32.09
N ALA A 37 -11.92 12.03 -32.35
CA ALA A 37 -13.20 12.45 -32.93
C ALA A 37 -13.31 12.04 -34.39
N TRP A 38 -12.24 12.31 -35.13
CA TRP A 38 -12.16 12.04 -36.55
C TRP A 38 -12.22 10.55 -36.86
N ALA A 39 -11.46 9.73 -36.11
CA ALA A 39 -11.45 8.28 -36.27
C ALA A 39 -12.83 7.62 -36.04
N GLU A 40 -13.73 8.27 -35.31
CA GLU A 40 -15.07 7.77 -35.02
C GLU A 40 -16.17 8.44 -35.87
N GLY A 41 -15.80 9.26 -36.87
CA GLY A 41 -16.73 9.83 -37.84
C GLY A 41 -17.46 11.10 -37.39
N GLU A 42 -16.98 11.81 -36.36
CA GLU A 42 -17.48 13.14 -36.04
C GLU A 42 -16.85 14.18 -37.00
N ASN A 43 -17.68 14.77 -37.86
CA ASN A 43 -17.29 15.80 -38.82
C ASN A 43 -16.92 17.11 -38.10
N ILE A 44 -15.65 17.26 -37.70
CA ILE A 44 -15.10 18.54 -37.23
C ILE A 44 -14.64 19.34 -38.46
N GLN A 45 -15.33 20.43 -38.78
CA GLN A 45 -14.84 21.40 -39.75
C GLN A 45 -13.66 22.17 -39.16
N PHE A 46 -12.48 21.99 -39.75
CA PHE A 46 -11.28 22.74 -39.38
C PHE A 46 -11.45 24.20 -39.84
N ASP A 47 -11.60 25.14 -38.91
CA ASP A 47 -11.55 26.57 -39.24
C ASP A 47 -10.08 27.00 -39.39
N THR A 48 -9.61 27.02 -40.64
CA THR A 48 -8.23 27.37 -41.03
C THR A 48 -7.93 28.87 -40.89
N SER A 49 -8.78 29.66 -40.24
CA SER A 49 -8.63 31.11 -40.18
C SER A 49 -7.85 31.62 -38.96
N ARG A 50 -6.50 31.57 -39.02
CA ARG A 50 -5.59 32.69 -38.66
C ARG A 50 -4.11 32.37 -38.94
N PRO A 51 -3.28 33.40 -39.25
CA PRO A 51 -2.37 33.34 -40.38
C PRO A 51 -0.89 33.27 -39.99
N GLY A 52 -0.09 32.62 -40.82
CA GLY A 52 1.37 32.61 -40.76
C GLY A 52 1.97 31.82 -41.90
N ASP A 53 2.17 32.49 -43.03
CA ASP A 53 2.96 32.13 -44.22
C ASP A 53 3.64 30.74 -44.23
N ARG A 54 2.99 29.79 -44.88
CA ARG A 54 3.60 28.96 -45.94
C ARG A 54 2.48 28.51 -46.87
N ALA A 55 2.53 28.98 -48.10
CA ALA A 55 1.58 28.64 -49.13
C ALA A 55 1.68 27.14 -49.46
N THR A 56 0.62 26.40 -49.16
CA THR A 56 0.31 25.12 -49.81
C THR A 56 -1.13 25.23 -50.33
N GLN A 57 -1.29 25.06 -51.63
CA GLN A 57 -2.56 25.18 -52.34
C GLN A 57 -3.56 24.15 -51.82
N VAL A 58 -4.77 24.60 -51.45
CA VAL A 58 -5.92 23.73 -51.18
C VAL A 58 -6.60 23.39 -52.50
N PHE A 59 -6.34 22.18 -53.01
CA PHE A 59 -7.20 21.38 -53.91
C PHE A 59 -7.71 20.19 -53.07
N GLY A 60 -8.88 19.56 -53.17
CA GLY A 60 -10.16 19.73 -53.87
C GLY A 60 -11.09 18.64 -53.30
N THR A 61 -12.38 18.93 -53.07
CA THR A 61 -13.34 18.04 -52.37
C THR A 61 -13.69 16.74 -53.10
N ASP A 62 -13.40 16.64 -54.41
CA ASP A 62 -13.62 15.40 -55.18
C ASP A 62 -12.50 14.36 -54.95
N GLU A 63 -11.37 14.76 -54.36
CA GLU A 63 -10.18 13.91 -54.19
C GLU A 63 -10.22 13.07 -52.90
N GLU A 64 -10.82 13.60 -51.82
CA GLU A 64 -11.05 12.89 -50.55
C GLU A 64 -12.10 11.76 -50.68
N ASP A 65 -13.08 11.94 -51.57
CA ASP A 65 -14.09 10.93 -51.89
C ASP A 65 -13.49 9.71 -52.62
N LEU A 66 -12.43 9.90 -53.41
CA LEU A 66 -11.70 8.81 -54.07
C LEU A 66 -10.86 8.02 -53.07
N ASP A 67 -10.09 8.67 -52.21
CA ASP A 67 -9.27 8.00 -51.18
C ASP A 67 -10.15 7.19 -50.19
N SER A 68 -11.34 7.70 -49.87
CA SER A 68 -12.32 7.00 -49.04
C SER A 68 -12.91 5.75 -49.73
N GLN A 69 -13.19 5.81 -51.04
CA GLN A 69 -13.61 4.65 -51.83
C GLN A 69 -12.49 3.60 -51.97
N VAL A 70 -11.22 4.02 -51.91
CA VAL A 70 -10.05 3.13 -51.98
C VAL A 70 -9.92 2.31 -50.71
N LEU A 71 -9.95 2.96 -49.53
CA LEU A 71 -9.99 2.23 -48.26
C LEU A 71 -11.20 1.28 -48.20
N GLN A 72 -12.37 1.71 -48.68
CA GLN A 72 -13.58 0.87 -48.65
C GLN A 72 -13.53 -0.31 -49.65
N SER A 73 -12.92 -0.13 -50.82
CA SER A 73 -12.72 -1.21 -51.80
C SER A 73 -11.62 -2.19 -51.38
N ALA A 74 -10.55 -1.69 -50.72
CA ALA A 74 -9.55 -2.50 -50.05
C ALA A 74 -10.15 -3.31 -48.88
N THR A 75 -11.03 -2.68 -48.09
CA THR A 75 -11.74 -3.33 -46.96
C THR A 75 -12.68 -4.43 -47.43
N THR A 76 -13.33 -4.24 -48.58
CA THR A 76 -14.25 -5.22 -49.18
C THR A 76 -13.54 -6.29 -50.01
N GLY A 77 -12.21 -6.22 -50.18
CA GLY A 77 -11.42 -7.19 -50.92
C GLY A 77 -11.70 -7.21 -52.43
N ASN A 78 -12.28 -6.14 -52.99
CA ASN A 78 -12.64 -6.10 -54.40
C ASN A 78 -11.43 -5.69 -55.26
N LEU A 79 -10.61 -6.69 -55.61
CA LEU A 79 -9.36 -6.52 -56.36
C LEU A 79 -9.57 -5.90 -57.75
N GLN A 80 -10.76 -6.06 -58.36
CA GLN A 80 -11.04 -5.54 -59.69
C GLN A 80 -11.28 -4.04 -59.67
N THR A 81 -12.05 -3.54 -58.70
CA THR A 81 -12.20 -2.09 -58.48
C THR A 81 -10.90 -1.43 -58.04
N LEU A 82 -10.06 -2.15 -57.28
CA LEU A 82 -8.74 -1.64 -56.88
C LEU A 82 -7.82 -1.47 -58.10
N ARG A 83 -7.80 -2.42 -59.04
CA ARG A 83 -7.03 -2.31 -60.29
C ARG A 83 -7.50 -1.18 -61.20
N GLU A 84 -8.83 -1.02 -61.32
CA GLU A 84 -9.41 0.09 -62.07
C GLU A 84 -9.06 1.45 -61.45
N TRP A 85 -9.01 1.51 -60.12
CA TRP A 85 -8.55 2.69 -59.42
C TRP A 85 -7.05 2.95 -59.63
N THR A 86 -6.16 1.95 -59.49
CA THR A 86 -4.73 2.15 -59.73
C THR A 86 -4.44 2.65 -61.14
N ALA A 87 -5.23 2.20 -62.14
CA ALA A 87 -5.13 2.67 -63.52
C ALA A 87 -5.63 4.12 -63.70
N LYS A 88 -6.63 4.56 -62.91
CA LYS A 88 -7.06 5.96 -62.89
C LYS A 88 -6.06 6.85 -62.15
N LEU A 89 -5.50 6.34 -61.05
CA LEU A 89 -4.54 7.05 -60.23
C LEU A 89 -3.27 7.40 -61.00
N ASP A 90 -2.82 6.53 -61.91
CA ASP A 90 -1.68 6.79 -62.81
C ASP A 90 -1.81 8.10 -63.62
N THR A 91 -3.05 8.59 -63.82
CA THR A 91 -3.31 9.85 -64.53
C THR A 91 -3.32 11.09 -63.63
N ALA A 92 -3.22 10.93 -62.30
CA ALA A 92 -3.23 12.01 -61.32
C ALA A 92 -1.82 12.64 -61.15
N PRO A 93 -1.72 13.96 -60.90
CA PRO A 93 -0.43 14.65 -60.79
C PRO A 93 0.43 14.23 -59.57
N ASP A 94 -0.19 13.65 -58.54
CA ASP A 94 0.41 13.21 -57.27
C ASP A 94 0.21 11.69 -57.02
N ALA A 95 0.00 10.93 -58.10
CA ALA A 95 -0.25 9.49 -58.08
C ALA A 95 0.73 8.70 -57.21
N ARG A 96 2.02 9.05 -57.29
CA ARG A 96 3.11 8.38 -56.56
C ARG A 96 2.98 8.59 -55.05
N GLU A 97 2.72 9.81 -54.61
CA GLU A 97 2.59 10.17 -53.19
C GLU A 97 1.35 9.50 -52.58
N ARG A 98 0.21 9.59 -53.26
CA ARG A 98 -1.05 8.94 -52.81
C ARG A 98 -0.93 7.41 -52.76
N ALA A 99 -0.37 6.79 -53.80
CA ALA A 99 -0.17 5.34 -53.83
C ALA A 99 0.72 4.87 -52.68
N THR A 100 1.78 5.63 -52.39
CA THR A 100 2.74 5.31 -51.33
C THR A 100 2.12 5.45 -49.94
N ARG A 101 1.41 6.55 -49.67
CA ARG A 101 0.68 6.76 -48.40
C ARG A 101 -0.36 5.67 -48.16
N THR A 102 -1.14 5.36 -49.19
CA THR A 102 -2.15 4.29 -49.15
C THR A 102 -1.50 2.93 -48.92
N PHE A 103 -0.37 2.64 -49.57
CA PHE A 103 0.37 1.40 -49.36
C PHE A 103 0.87 1.27 -47.91
N LEU A 104 1.53 2.29 -47.36
CA LEU A 104 2.05 2.25 -45.98
C LEU A 104 0.91 2.07 -44.95
N ALA A 105 -0.19 2.81 -45.09
CA ALA A 105 -1.37 2.63 -44.24
C ALA A 105 -2.00 1.23 -44.39
N ALA A 106 -1.90 0.65 -45.59
CA ALA A 106 -2.52 -0.62 -45.91
C ALA A 106 -1.81 -1.86 -45.32
N ILE A 107 -0.51 -1.76 -45.00
CA ILE A 107 0.31 -2.90 -44.55
C ILE A 107 -0.30 -3.59 -43.31
N ASN A 108 -0.81 -2.80 -42.37
CA ASN A 108 -1.33 -3.32 -41.11
C ASN A 108 -2.73 -3.95 -41.27
N GLU A 109 -3.58 -3.39 -42.15
CA GLU A 109 -5.01 -3.69 -42.18
C GLU A 109 -5.44 -4.67 -43.29
N TYR A 110 -4.80 -4.64 -44.46
CA TYR A 110 -5.31 -5.36 -45.64
C TYR A 110 -4.54 -6.65 -45.98
N SER A 111 -5.08 -7.42 -46.92
CA SER A 111 -4.52 -8.70 -47.34
C SER A 111 -3.35 -8.56 -48.32
N ASP A 112 -2.52 -9.60 -48.42
CA ASP A 112 -1.35 -9.61 -49.28
C ASP A 112 -1.72 -9.44 -50.76
N GLU A 113 -2.92 -9.85 -51.19
CA GLU A 113 -3.41 -9.62 -52.56
C GLU A 113 -3.65 -8.14 -52.86
N VAL A 114 -4.16 -7.37 -51.90
CA VAL A 114 -4.38 -5.92 -52.04
C VAL A 114 -3.02 -5.21 -52.13
N LEU A 115 -2.09 -5.57 -51.24
CA LEU A 115 -0.74 -5.04 -51.21
C LEU A 115 0.03 -5.38 -52.51
N ALA A 116 -0.17 -6.58 -53.05
CA ALA A 116 0.41 -6.99 -54.33
C ALA A 116 -0.10 -6.12 -55.49
N VAL A 117 -1.41 -5.84 -55.57
CA VAL A 117 -1.96 -4.96 -56.62
C VAL A 117 -1.39 -3.55 -56.52
N LEU A 118 -1.21 -3.02 -55.30
CA LEU A 118 -0.59 -1.70 -55.11
C LEU A 118 0.88 -1.70 -55.55
N LEU A 119 1.66 -2.72 -55.22
CA LEU A 119 3.07 -2.83 -55.66
C LEU A 119 3.20 -3.06 -57.17
N GLU A 120 2.35 -3.90 -57.76
CA GLU A 120 2.32 -4.19 -59.21
C GLU A 120 1.97 -2.96 -60.05
N SER A 121 1.30 -1.95 -59.47
CA SER A 121 1.00 -0.69 -60.15
C SER A 121 2.25 0.09 -60.58
N GLY A 122 3.39 -0.14 -59.92
CA GLY A 122 4.63 0.62 -60.15
C GLY A 122 4.61 2.05 -59.62
N LEU A 123 3.52 2.48 -58.98
CA LEU A 123 3.36 3.83 -58.43
C LEU A 123 3.88 3.97 -57.00
N VAL A 124 4.03 2.86 -56.27
CA VAL A 124 4.48 2.86 -54.86
C VAL A 124 5.98 3.09 -54.78
N ASP A 125 6.37 4.12 -54.02
CA ASP A 125 7.76 4.28 -53.60
C ASP A 125 8.04 3.43 -52.36
N ILE A 126 8.67 2.28 -52.56
CA ILE A 126 8.96 1.34 -51.47
C ILE A 126 9.99 1.87 -50.45
N HIS A 127 10.77 2.90 -50.83
CA HIS A 127 11.76 3.55 -49.96
C HIS A 127 11.18 4.69 -49.12
N ALA A 128 9.91 5.02 -49.30
CA ALA A 128 9.30 6.09 -48.55
C ALA A 128 9.07 5.72 -47.08
N GLU A 129 8.97 6.77 -46.26
CA GLU A 129 8.68 6.73 -44.84
C GLU A 129 7.34 7.42 -44.59
N ASP A 130 6.65 7.03 -43.52
CA ASP A 130 5.44 7.75 -43.10
C ASP A 130 5.80 9.09 -42.45
N ASP A 131 5.02 10.13 -42.75
CA ASP A 131 5.30 11.50 -42.29
C ASP A 131 5.16 11.70 -40.76
N ILE A 132 4.59 10.73 -40.04
CA ILE A 132 4.25 10.86 -38.62
C ILE A 132 5.32 10.20 -37.75
N ASN A 133 5.67 8.96 -38.05
CA ASN A 133 6.60 8.15 -37.26
C ASN A 133 7.94 7.94 -37.96
N GLU A 134 8.12 8.39 -39.21
CA GLU A 134 9.32 8.14 -40.02
C GLU A 134 9.60 6.63 -40.22
N ARG A 135 8.54 5.82 -40.31
CA ARG A 135 8.61 4.37 -40.52
C ARG A 135 8.50 4.05 -42.01
N ASN A 136 9.48 3.33 -42.50
CA ASN A 136 9.42 2.68 -43.81
C ASN A 136 8.63 1.36 -43.78
N CYS A 137 8.44 0.75 -44.94
CA CYS A 137 7.68 -0.50 -45.06
C CYS A 137 8.28 -1.69 -44.29
N LEU A 138 9.59 -1.71 -43.98
CA LEU A 138 10.19 -2.76 -43.15
C LEU A 138 9.78 -2.64 -41.68
N HIS A 139 9.65 -1.43 -41.16
CA HIS A 139 9.12 -1.20 -39.81
C HIS A 139 7.69 -1.73 -39.70
N GLU A 140 6.82 -1.31 -40.61
CA GLU A 140 5.40 -1.70 -40.60
C GLU A 140 5.22 -3.21 -40.84
N ALA A 141 6.03 -3.80 -41.72
CA ALA A 141 6.04 -5.25 -41.92
C ALA A 141 6.50 -6.02 -40.68
N ALA A 142 7.48 -5.50 -39.91
CA ALA A 142 7.93 -6.10 -38.67
C ALA A 142 6.89 -6.00 -37.54
N ILE A 143 6.14 -4.90 -37.47
CA ILE A 143 5.03 -4.70 -36.53
C ILE A 143 3.88 -5.67 -36.83
N SER A 144 3.40 -5.67 -38.07
CA SER A 144 2.26 -6.49 -38.51
C SER A 144 2.61 -7.97 -38.70
N GLY A 145 3.88 -8.32 -38.94
CA GLY A 145 4.32 -9.66 -39.30
C GLY A 145 4.04 -10.04 -40.76
N ARG A 146 3.98 -9.06 -41.67
CA ARG A 146 3.67 -9.27 -43.11
C ARG A 146 4.91 -9.68 -43.89
N GLU A 147 5.12 -10.99 -44.05
CA GLU A 147 6.26 -11.53 -44.80
C GLU A 147 6.32 -11.06 -46.26
N PHE A 148 5.18 -10.91 -46.94
CA PHE A 148 5.13 -10.48 -48.33
C PHE A 148 5.78 -9.09 -48.52
N VAL A 149 5.35 -8.11 -47.73
CA VAL A 149 5.90 -6.74 -47.74
C VAL A 149 7.35 -6.74 -47.28
N PHE A 150 7.66 -7.50 -46.23
CA PHE A 150 9.02 -7.63 -45.73
C PHE A 150 9.99 -8.11 -46.83
N LYS A 151 9.65 -9.20 -47.54
CA LYS A 151 10.46 -9.74 -48.64
C LYS A 151 10.58 -8.77 -49.81
N ALA A 152 9.51 -8.05 -50.14
CA ALA A 152 9.54 -7.00 -51.17
C ALA A 152 10.51 -5.87 -50.79
N GLY A 153 10.43 -5.37 -49.55
CA GLY A 153 11.31 -4.32 -49.04
C GLY A 153 12.78 -4.75 -48.98
N MET A 154 13.04 -5.98 -48.54
CA MET A 154 14.40 -6.55 -48.52
C MET A 154 14.97 -6.71 -49.93
N ALA A 155 14.16 -7.17 -50.89
CA ALA A 155 14.58 -7.31 -52.29
C ALA A 155 14.87 -5.96 -52.97
N ALA A 156 14.18 -4.90 -52.54
CA ALA A 156 14.43 -3.53 -52.99
C ALA A 156 15.67 -2.88 -52.35
N GLY A 157 16.31 -3.54 -51.37
CA GLY A 157 17.53 -3.05 -50.73
C GLY A 157 17.29 -1.85 -49.80
N ILE A 158 16.15 -1.81 -49.11
CA ILE A 158 15.86 -0.79 -48.09
C ILE A 158 16.89 -0.90 -46.96
N ASP A 159 17.33 0.25 -46.46
CA ASP A 159 18.27 0.30 -45.34
C ASP A 159 17.61 -0.23 -44.05
N VAL A 160 18.13 -1.36 -43.57
CA VAL A 160 17.70 -2.01 -42.33
C VAL A 160 18.17 -1.28 -41.07
N ALA A 161 19.09 -0.31 -41.20
CA ALA A 161 19.60 0.52 -40.12
C ALA A 161 18.84 1.85 -39.97
N GLN A 162 17.90 2.15 -40.88
CA GLN A 162 17.10 3.37 -40.80
C GLN A 162 16.21 3.34 -39.55
N SER A 163 16.26 4.39 -38.74
CA SER A 163 15.51 4.52 -37.49
C SER A 163 14.30 5.42 -37.64
N ASP A 164 13.22 5.08 -36.96
CA ASP A 164 12.00 5.89 -36.83
C ASP A 164 12.17 7.05 -35.82
N VAL A 165 11.11 7.85 -35.59
CA VAL A 165 11.09 8.98 -34.64
C VAL A 165 11.45 8.59 -33.19
N TYR A 166 11.30 7.32 -32.81
CA TYR A 166 11.67 6.81 -31.50
C TYR A 166 13.12 6.30 -31.45
N GLY A 167 13.86 6.44 -32.56
CA GLY A 167 15.18 5.86 -32.75
C GLY A 167 15.14 4.35 -32.98
N ARG A 168 13.97 3.77 -33.31
CA ARG A 168 13.83 2.33 -33.46
C ARG A 168 13.98 1.92 -34.92
N ILE A 169 14.81 0.89 -35.14
CA ILE A 169 14.94 0.20 -36.43
C ILE A 169 13.95 -0.97 -36.57
N PRO A 170 13.74 -1.55 -37.76
CA PRO A 170 12.82 -2.68 -37.96
C PRO A 170 13.13 -3.89 -37.06
N LEU A 171 14.41 -4.12 -36.74
CA LEU A 171 14.85 -5.19 -35.86
C LEU A 171 14.25 -5.09 -34.45
N HIS A 172 14.07 -3.87 -33.91
CA HIS A 172 13.44 -3.66 -32.61
C HIS A 172 12.00 -4.17 -32.62
N TYR A 173 11.21 -3.79 -33.62
CA TYR A 173 9.81 -4.21 -33.74
C TYR A 173 9.67 -5.71 -33.96
N ALA A 174 10.53 -6.29 -34.81
CA ALA A 174 10.57 -7.74 -35.00
C ALA A 174 10.83 -8.48 -33.68
N CYS A 175 11.71 -7.95 -32.82
CA CYS A 175 11.99 -8.51 -31.50
C CYS A 175 10.86 -8.27 -30.49
N VAL A 176 10.20 -7.10 -30.50
CA VAL A 176 9.04 -6.79 -29.64
C VAL A 176 7.89 -7.76 -29.93
N HIS A 177 7.65 -8.10 -31.19
CA HIS A 177 6.53 -8.93 -31.64
C HIS A 177 6.89 -10.41 -31.87
N GLY A 178 8.12 -10.85 -31.55
CA GLY A 178 8.50 -12.26 -31.64
C GLY A 178 8.66 -12.80 -33.08
N ARG A 179 8.97 -11.95 -34.06
CA ARG A 179 9.08 -12.31 -35.48
C ARG A 179 10.45 -12.91 -35.82
N VAL A 180 10.70 -14.13 -35.37
CA VAL A 180 12.02 -14.79 -35.42
C VAL A 180 12.63 -14.86 -36.82
N ASP A 181 11.84 -15.19 -37.85
CA ASP A 181 12.36 -15.31 -39.21
C ASP A 181 12.76 -13.94 -39.79
N MET A 182 11.98 -12.89 -39.52
CA MET A 182 12.34 -11.52 -39.86
C MET A 182 13.60 -11.05 -39.11
N VAL A 183 13.74 -11.40 -37.83
CA VAL A 183 14.98 -11.13 -37.06
C VAL A 183 16.19 -11.77 -37.75
N ARG A 184 16.08 -13.03 -38.19
CA ARG A 184 17.16 -13.73 -38.89
C ARG A 184 17.53 -13.05 -40.21
N GLU A 185 16.53 -12.67 -41.01
CA GLU A 185 16.75 -12.01 -42.30
C GLU A 185 17.32 -10.58 -42.14
N LEU A 186 16.83 -9.80 -41.18
CA LEU A 186 17.34 -8.46 -40.87
C LEU A 186 18.80 -8.51 -40.40
N LEU A 187 19.14 -9.44 -39.50
CA LEU A 187 20.51 -9.61 -39.02
C LEU A 187 21.45 -10.10 -40.12
N ALA A 188 20.97 -10.93 -41.05
CA ALA A 188 21.76 -11.38 -42.20
C ALA A 188 22.06 -10.22 -43.17
N ALA A 189 21.12 -9.30 -43.36
CA ALA A 189 21.29 -8.14 -44.23
C ALA A 189 22.11 -7.00 -43.60
N GLY A 190 21.94 -6.77 -42.28
CA GLY A 190 22.66 -5.73 -41.54
C GLY A 190 23.20 -6.20 -40.20
N PRO A 191 24.29 -6.98 -40.15
CA PRO A 191 24.85 -7.50 -38.89
C PRO A 191 25.27 -6.40 -37.90
N ASN A 192 25.59 -5.20 -38.39
CA ASN A 192 25.96 -4.02 -37.59
C ASN A 192 24.77 -3.43 -36.80
N THR A 193 23.54 -3.81 -37.09
CA THR A 193 22.34 -3.26 -36.45
C THR A 193 22.01 -3.90 -35.10
N VAL A 194 22.65 -5.02 -34.76
CA VAL A 194 22.33 -5.86 -33.59
C VAL A 194 22.37 -5.10 -32.25
N ASP A 195 23.27 -4.13 -32.14
CA ASP A 195 23.53 -3.34 -30.93
C ASP A 195 23.02 -1.89 -31.03
N MET A 196 22.27 -1.55 -32.08
CA MET A 196 21.66 -0.22 -32.18
C MET A 196 20.66 -0.01 -31.03
N THR A 197 20.63 1.20 -30.52
CA THR A 197 19.78 1.59 -29.39
C THR A 197 18.73 2.60 -29.83
N ASP A 198 17.53 2.46 -29.30
CA ASP A 198 16.50 3.50 -29.43
C ASP A 198 16.77 4.71 -28.50
N HIS A 199 15.90 5.72 -28.53
CA HIS A 199 16.03 6.92 -27.69
C HIS A 199 15.94 6.65 -26.17
N ASN A 200 15.55 5.44 -25.77
CA ASN A 200 15.53 5.00 -24.38
C ASN A 200 16.73 4.12 -24.02
N ASN A 201 17.76 4.06 -24.88
CA ASN A 201 18.91 3.16 -24.75
C ASN A 201 18.52 1.66 -24.78
N PHE A 202 17.38 1.30 -25.39
CA PHE A 202 17.00 -0.10 -25.55
C PHE A 202 17.55 -0.68 -26.85
N THR A 203 18.26 -1.82 -26.75
CA THR A 203 18.63 -2.65 -27.89
C THR A 203 17.51 -3.66 -28.22
N ALA A 204 17.62 -4.30 -29.39
CA ALA A 204 16.72 -5.39 -29.77
C ALA A 204 16.72 -6.55 -28.76
N LEU A 205 17.86 -6.82 -28.11
CA LEU A 205 17.98 -7.82 -27.07
C LEU A 205 17.15 -7.44 -25.84
N LEU A 206 17.21 -6.18 -25.41
CA LEU A 206 16.44 -5.71 -24.26
C LEU A 206 14.93 -5.79 -24.52
N HIS A 207 14.47 -5.40 -25.71
CA HIS A 207 13.08 -5.56 -26.13
C HIS A 207 12.63 -7.03 -26.10
N SER A 208 13.47 -7.95 -26.58
CA SER A 208 13.17 -9.38 -26.53
C SER A 208 13.07 -9.92 -25.10
N ILE A 209 13.87 -9.40 -24.16
CA ILE A 209 13.82 -9.78 -22.74
C ILE A 209 12.51 -9.29 -22.10
N VAL A 210 12.19 -8.00 -22.24
CA VAL A 210 11.00 -7.39 -21.63
C VAL A 210 9.71 -8.01 -22.17
N LYS A 211 9.69 -8.40 -23.45
CA LYS A 211 8.55 -9.07 -24.10
C LYS A 211 8.59 -10.60 -24.00
N ASN A 212 9.57 -11.16 -23.29
CA ASN A 212 9.78 -12.60 -23.11
C ASN A 212 9.83 -13.40 -24.44
N GLN A 213 10.47 -12.83 -25.47
CA GLN A 213 10.62 -13.42 -26.79
C GLN A 213 11.92 -14.24 -26.87
N LEU A 214 11.90 -15.42 -26.25
CA LEU A 214 13.07 -16.32 -26.12
C LEU A 214 13.78 -16.58 -27.45
N ALA A 215 13.04 -16.95 -28.50
CA ALA A 215 13.63 -17.29 -29.78
C ALA A 215 14.31 -16.09 -30.46
N CYS A 216 13.76 -14.87 -30.31
CA CYS A 216 14.41 -13.65 -30.79
C CYS A 216 15.69 -13.35 -29.98
N ALA A 217 15.62 -13.46 -28.65
CA ALA A 217 16.80 -13.31 -27.79
C ALA A 217 17.92 -14.30 -28.18
N GLU A 218 17.55 -15.54 -28.51
CA GLU A 218 18.50 -16.55 -28.97
C GLU A 218 19.16 -16.15 -30.30
N GLN A 219 18.38 -15.72 -31.30
CA GLN A 219 18.92 -15.26 -32.58
C GLN A 219 19.87 -14.06 -32.43
N LEU A 220 19.50 -13.10 -31.59
CA LEU A 220 20.35 -11.93 -31.31
C LEU A 220 21.66 -12.33 -30.64
N LEU A 221 21.60 -13.20 -29.63
CA LEU A 221 22.79 -13.68 -28.93
C LEU A 221 23.66 -14.62 -29.78
N GLN A 222 23.10 -15.30 -30.79
CA GLN A 222 23.86 -16.04 -31.80
C GLN A 222 24.62 -15.09 -32.74
N ASN A 223 24.11 -13.87 -32.96
CA ASN A 223 24.73 -12.82 -33.76
C ASN A 223 25.54 -11.82 -32.91
N ASN A 224 26.08 -12.27 -31.77
CA ASN A 224 26.96 -11.49 -30.89
C ASN A 224 26.36 -10.19 -30.33
N ALA A 225 25.04 -10.13 -30.10
CA ALA A 225 24.43 -9.03 -29.38
C ALA A 225 25.13 -8.76 -28.03
N ARG A 226 25.33 -7.49 -27.70
CA ARG A 226 26.01 -7.06 -26.49
C ARG A 226 25.23 -7.48 -25.23
N ILE A 227 25.93 -8.14 -24.32
CA ILE A 227 25.36 -8.67 -23.07
C ILE A 227 25.70 -7.83 -21.81
N GLY A 228 26.47 -6.76 -21.96
CA GLY A 228 26.87 -5.86 -20.88
C GLY A 228 26.68 -4.39 -21.24
N PRO A 229 26.73 -3.47 -20.27
CA PRO A 229 26.56 -2.05 -20.52
C PRO A 229 27.74 -1.46 -21.30
N GLY A 230 27.46 -0.58 -22.27
CA GLY A 230 28.48 0.25 -22.94
C GLY A 230 28.73 1.58 -22.22
N SER A 231 27.75 2.07 -21.47
CA SER A 231 27.80 3.29 -20.65
C SER A 231 27.18 3.05 -19.26
N GLU A 232 27.41 3.96 -18.31
CA GLU A 232 26.77 3.90 -16.98
C GLU A 232 25.24 4.09 -17.05
N SER A 233 24.72 4.68 -18.13
CA SER A 233 23.28 4.86 -18.36
C SER A 233 22.61 3.70 -19.09
N ASP A 234 23.37 2.69 -19.51
CA ASP A 234 22.82 1.55 -20.26
C ASP A 234 22.17 0.54 -19.30
N HIS A 235 21.07 -0.05 -19.73
CA HIS A 235 20.46 -1.16 -19.02
C HIS A 235 21.34 -2.41 -19.09
N ILE A 236 21.32 -3.22 -18.02
CA ILE A 236 22.06 -4.48 -17.94
C ILE A 236 21.10 -5.62 -18.34
N PRO A 237 21.33 -6.32 -19.48
CA PRO A 237 20.42 -7.36 -19.95
C PRO A 237 20.16 -8.47 -18.92
N LEU A 238 21.18 -8.86 -18.17
CA LEU A 238 21.06 -9.88 -17.12
C LEU A 238 20.11 -9.46 -16.00
N ASN A 239 20.17 -8.19 -15.55
CA ASN A 239 19.30 -7.68 -14.47
C ASN A 239 17.85 -7.64 -14.93
N LEU A 240 17.58 -7.18 -16.15
CA LEU A 240 16.25 -7.17 -16.73
C LEU A 240 15.68 -8.59 -16.91
N ALA A 241 16.50 -9.53 -17.37
CA ALA A 241 16.08 -10.93 -17.52
C ALA A 241 15.76 -11.57 -16.16
N CYS A 242 16.50 -11.20 -15.10
CA CYS A 242 16.22 -11.62 -13.73
C CYS A 242 14.93 -11.00 -13.17
N GLN A 243 14.72 -9.70 -13.39
CA GLN A 243 13.51 -8.99 -12.98
C GLN A 243 12.26 -9.58 -13.60
N HIS A 244 12.30 -9.92 -14.90
CA HIS A 244 11.17 -10.53 -15.61
C HIS A 244 11.06 -12.05 -15.44
N GLY A 245 11.98 -12.69 -14.69
CA GLY A 245 11.89 -14.11 -14.35
C GLY A 245 12.18 -15.09 -15.50
N SER A 246 12.81 -14.66 -16.60
CA SER A 246 13.02 -15.51 -17.79
C SER A 246 14.25 -16.42 -17.64
N ILE A 247 14.07 -17.58 -17.01
CA ILE A 247 15.13 -18.58 -16.75
C ILE A 247 15.93 -18.95 -18.01
N PRO A 248 15.31 -19.25 -19.17
CA PRO A 248 16.08 -19.63 -20.35
C PRO A 248 17.00 -18.51 -20.85
N ILE A 249 16.53 -17.25 -20.83
CA ILE A 249 17.35 -16.11 -21.27
C ILE A 249 18.47 -15.84 -20.28
N VAL A 250 18.20 -15.88 -18.97
CA VAL A 250 19.25 -15.74 -17.93
C VAL A 250 20.34 -16.80 -18.14
N LYS A 251 19.95 -18.06 -18.37
CA LYS A 251 20.90 -19.14 -18.66
C LYS A 251 21.75 -18.85 -19.90
N MET A 252 21.13 -18.39 -20.99
CA MET A 252 21.85 -18.03 -22.22
C MET A 252 22.84 -16.88 -22.04
N LEU A 253 22.50 -15.88 -21.22
CA LEU A 253 23.38 -14.74 -20.90
C LEU A 253 24.56 -15.19 -20.02
N LEU A 254 24.30 -15.97 -18.97
CA LEU A 254 25.32 -16.49 -18.07
C LEU A 254 26.29 -17.47 -18.76
N GLN A 255 25.80 -18.30 -19.68
CA GLN A 255 26.64 -19.18 -20.52
C GLN A 255 27.58 -18.39 -21.44
N ARG A 256 27.26 -17.13 -21.75
CA ARG A 256 28.13 -16.20 -22.48
C ARG A 256 28.97 -15.32 -21.55
N ASN A 257 29.10 -15.69 -20.28
CA ASN A 257 29.87 -14.97 -19.26
C ASN A 257 29.39 -13.54 -19.01
N ALA A 258 28.06 -13.30 -19.02
CA ALA A 258 27.50 -12.04 -18.56
C ALA A 258 27.96 -11.73 -17.12
N GLN A 259 28.39 -10.49 -16.88
CA GLN A 259 28.88 -10.06 -15.56
C GLN A 259 27.73 -9.76 -14.60
N LEU A 260 27.95 -10.04 -13.32
CA LEU A 260 27.00 -9.78 -12.23
C LEU A 260 27.15 -8.34 -11.73
N LEU A 261 26.67 -7.38 -12.52
CA LEU A 261 26.83 -5.95 -12.25
C LEU A 261 25.59 -5.37 -11.52
N PRO A 262 25.80 -4.40 -10.62
CA PRO A 262 24.70 -3.64 -10.04
C PRO A 262 24.15 -2.65 -11.06
N ASP A 263 22.85 -2.39 -11.02
CA ASP A 263 22.22 -1.34 -11.80
C ASP A 263 22.42 0.06 -11.20
N ALA A 264 21.72 1.06 -11.74
CA ALA A 264 21.76 2.44 -11.26
C ALA A 264 21.21 2.62 -9.84
N GLU A 265 20.31 1.73 -9.37
CA GLU A 265 19.82 1.70 -7.98
C GLU A 265 20.81 0.96 -7.05
N GLY A 266 21.88 0.38 -7.59
CA GLY A 266 22.85 -0.39 -6.83
C GLY A 266 22.46 -1.85 -6.61
N LEU A 267 21.43 -2.34 -7.30
CA LEU A 267 20.87 -3.68 -7.16
C LEU A 267 21.54 -4.65 -8.14
N TYR A 268 22.08 -5.74 -7.59
CA TYR A 268 22.65 -6.86 -8.36
C TYR A 268 21.55 -7.83 -8.85
N PRO A 269 21.81 -8.71 -9.84
CA PRO A 269 20.82 -9.66 -10.36
C PRO A 269 20.05 -10.43 -9.28
N GLN A 270 20.73 -10.92 -8.24
CA GLN A 270 20.11 -11.68 -7.15
C GLN A 270 19.14 -10.85 -6.30
N HIS A 271 19.35 -9.53 -6.19
CA HIS A 271 18.39 -8.64 -5.54
C HIS A 271 17.13 -8.48 -6.39
N MET A 272 17.28 -8.34 -7.71
CA MET A 272 16.14 -8.25 -8.64
C MET A 272 15.26 -9.51 -8.58
N VAL A 273 15.89 -10.68 -8.51
CA VAL A 273 15.18 -11.95 -8.35
C VAL A 273 14.39 -11.98 -7.04
N ALA A 274 15.00 -11.56 -5.94
CA ALA A 274 14.38 -11.53 -4.62
C ALA A 274 13.29 -10.46 -4.47
N ARG A 275 13.42 -9.32 -5.15
CA ARG A 275 12.47 -8.19 -5.11
C ARG A 275 11.26 -8.41 -6.01
N ALA A 276 11.46 -8.91 -7.23
CA ALA A 276 10.45 -8.84 -8.28
C ALA A 276 10.10 -10.19 -8.93
N SER A 277 11.02 -11.17 -8.93
CA SER A 277 10.76 -12.43 -9.64
C SER A 277 10.00 -13.42 -8.77
N GLN A 278 9.03 -14.11 -9.39
CA GLN A 278 8.36 -15.28 -8.81
C GLN A 278 9.15 -16.59 -9.07
N SER A 279 10.42 -16.49 -9.49
CA SER A 279 11.23 -17.60 -10.02
C SER A 279 12.45 -17.89 -9.12
N PRO A 280 12.28 -18.60 -7.99
CA PRO A 280 13.39 -18.90 -7.06
C PRO A 280 14.57 -19.64 -7.70
N GLU A 281 14.33 -20.44 -8.74
CA GLU A 281 15.35 -21.19 -9.47
C GLU A 281 16.47 -20.28 -10.03
N LEU A 282 16.16 -19.01 -10.30
CA LEU A 282 17.15 -18.03 -10.75
C LEU A 282 18.23 -17.78 -9.69
N LEU A 283 17.91 -17.84 -8.40
CA LEU A 283 18.91 -17.69 -7.33
C LEU A 283 19.92 -18.84 -7.35
N LEU A 284 19.45 -20.07 -7.56
CA LEU A 284 20.30 -21.24 -7.71
C LEU A 284 21.23 -21.10 -8.91
N LEU A 285 20.67 -20.68 -10.06
CA LEU A 285 21.41 -20.47 -11.29
C LEU A 285 22.46 -19.36 -11.14
N LEU A 286 22.11 -18.22 -10.53
CA LEU A 286 23.04 -17.13 -10.28
C LEU A 286 24.17 -17.57 -9.33
N LYS A 287 23.86 -18.32 -8.26
CA LYS A 287 24.87 -18.87 -7.34
C LYS A 287 25.85 -19.81 -8.05
N GLN A 288 25.35 -20.67 -8.94
CA GLN A 288 26.21 -21.54 -9.77
C GLN A 288 27.18 -20.77 -10.66
N HIS A 289 26.81 -19.54 -11.06
CA HIS A 289 27.65 -18.62 -11.83
C HIS A 289 28.41 -17.60 -10.97
N GLY A 290 28.55 -17.85 -9.66
CA GLY A 290 29.42 -17.07 -8.77
C GLY A 290 28.77 -15.86 -8.11
N ALA A 291 27.44 -15.72 -8.14
CA ALA A 291 26.76 -14.66 -7.41
C ALA A 291 26.85 -14.90 -5.89
N ASN A 292 27.29 -13.87 -5.16
CA ASN A 292 27.26 -13.85 -3.72
C ASN A 292 25.82 -13.55 -3.24
N MET A 293 25.19 -14.52 -2.58
CA MET A 293 23.82 -14.39 -2.06
C MET A 293 23.72 -13.51 -0.81
N ASP A 294 24.84 -13.18 -0.16
CA ASP A 294 24.93 -12.20 0.95
C ASP A 294 25.48 -10.85 0.48
N GLN A 295 25.59 -10.65 -0.84
CA GLN A 295 26.05 -9.37 -1.38
C GLN A 295 25.07 -8.29 -0.93
N ARG A 296 25.60 -7.23 -0.33
CA ARG A 296 24.84 -6.03 -0.01
C ARG A 296 24.69 -5.16 -1.24
N ASP A 297 23.50 -4.60 -1.45
CA ASP A 297 23.27 -3.56 -2.43
C ASP A 297 24.04 -2.28 -2.07
N LYS A 298 24.16 -1.37 -3.05
CA LYS A 298 24.92 -0.13 -2.85
C LYS A 298 24.13 0.98 -2.15
N LEU A 299 22.81 0.83 -1.98
CA LEU A 299 21.93 1.91 -1.54
C LEU A 299 21.57 1.80 -0.06
N TYR A 300 21.06 0.65 0.37
CA TYR A 300 20.60 0.41 1.74
C TYR A 300 21.45 -0.61 2.48
N GLN A 301 22.48 -1.16 1.81
CA GLN A 301 23.25 -2.30 2.29
C GLN A 301 22.40 -3.54 2.51
N TRP A 302 21.26 -3.64 1.81
CA TRP A 302 20.35 -4.77 1.93
C TRP A 302 20.89 -5.97 1.15
N THR A 303 20.77 -7.16 1.75
CA THR A 303 21.02 -8.41 1.03
C THR A 303 19.74 -8.84 0.29
N PRO A 304 19.81 -9.80 -0.65
CA PRO A 304 18.62 -10.37 -1.30
C PRO A 304 17.56 -10.86 -0.29
N LEU A 305 17.97 -11.32 0.89
CA LEU A 305 17.05 -11.79 1.93
C LEU A 305 16.12 -10.66 2.42
N PHE A 306 16.62 -9.42 2.52
CA PHE A 306 15.86 -8.25 2.95
C PHE A 306 14.79 -7.90 1.91
N HIS A 307 15.16 -7.88 0.63
CA HIS A 307 14.22 -7.63 -0.47
C HIS A 307 13.12 -8.70 -0.51
N ALA A 308 13.48 -9.99 -0.39
CA ALA A 308 12.48 -11.06 -0.36
C ALA A 308 11.55 -10.98 0.86
N ALA A 309 12.08 -10.57 2.02
CA ALA A 309 11.31 -10.40 3.25
C ALA A 309 10.37 -9.20 3.18
N SER A 310 10.83 -8.07 2.65
CA SER A 310 10.08 -6.82 2.51
C SER A 310 8.99 -6.88 1.45
N GLU A 311 9.21 -7.63 0.36
CA GLU A 311 8.26 -7.75 -0.77
C GLU A 311 7.37 -9.00 -0.63
N GLY A 312 7.53 -9.79 0.43
CA GLY A 312 6.73 -11.00 0.67
C GLY A 312 7.00 -12.13 -0.33
N CYS A 313 8.19 -12.17 -0.94
CA CYS A 313 8.58 -13.18 -1.92
C CYS A 313 9.02 -14.48 -1.23
N VAL A 314 8.07 -15.19 -0.63
CA VAL A 314 8.26 -16.40 0.21
C VAL A 314 9.14 -17.46 -0.44
N ASN A 315 8.90 -17.78 -1.73
CA ASN A 315 9.66 -18.83 -2.42
C ASN A 315 11.14 -18.46 -2.61
N CYS A 316 11.41 -17.19 -2.93
CA CYS A 316 12.77 -16.67 -3.03
C CYS A 316 13.43 -16.66 -1.65
N LEU A 317 12.73 -16.19 -0.61
CA LEU A 317 13.21 -16.21 0.77
C LEU A 317 13.61 -17.62 1.22
N ARG A 318 12.74 -18.62 1.00
CA ARG A 318 13.01 -20.02 1.32
C ARG A 318 14.27 -20.52 0.62
N THR A 319 14.40 -20.25 -0.68
CA THR A 319 15.55 -20.66 -1.47
C THR A 319 16.84 -20.00 -0.97
N LEU A 320 16.80 -18.71 -0.61
CA LEU A 320 17.95 -18.02 -0.03
C LEU A 320 18.39 -18.68 1.28
N LEU A 321 17.45 -19.00 2.17
CA LEU A 321 17.75 -19.72 3.43
C LEU A 321 18.35 -21.11 3.16
N GLU A 322 17.78 -21.88 2.23
CA GLU A 322 18.34 -23.18 1.81
C GLU A 322 19.75 -23.05 1.19
N LEU A 323 20.06 -21.89 0.60
CA LEU A 323 21.39 -21.58 0.08
C LEU A 323 22.38 -21.16 1.18
N GLY A 324 21.98 -21.07 2.44
CA GLY A 324 22.83 -20.77 3.58
C GLY A 324 23.27 -19.31 3.67
N VAL A 325 22.40 -18.38 3.28
CA VAL A 325 22.63 -16.93 3.51
C VAL A 325 22.65 -16.59 4.99
N ASP A 326 23.29 -15.49 5.35
CA ASP A 326 23.28 -14.95 6.72
C ASP A 326 21.92 -14.32 7.04
N ASP A 327 21.07 -15.06 7.75
CA ASP A 327 19.78 -14.60 8.26
C ASP A 327 19.90 -13.71 9.51
N GLY A 328 21.09 -13.61 10.10
CA GLY A 328 21.44 -12.70 11.19
C GLY A 328 21.90 -11.31 10.71
N ALA A 329 22.00 -11.09 9.39
CA ALA A 329 22.43 -9.82 8.84
C ALA A 329 21.51 -8.66 9.26
N ILE A 330 22.12 -7.50 9.48
CA ILE A 330 21.46 -6.22 9.79
C ILE A 330 21.87 -5.15 8.78
N ASP A 331 20.95 -4.23 8.50
CA ASP A 331 21.19 -3.08 7.63
C ASP A 331 21.90 -1.91 8.35
N GLU A 332 22.03 -0.77 7.68
CA GLU A 332 22.64 0.45 8.24
C GLU A 332 21.90 1.02 9.46
N LYS A 333 20.60 0.70 9.60
CA LYS A 333 19.76 1.11 10.74
C LYS A 333 19.75 0.08 11.86
N GLY A 334 20.50 -1.02 11.71
CA GLY A 334 20.50 -2.12 12.67
C GLY A 334 19.26 -3.02 12.60
N LEU A 335 18.48 -2.93 11.51
CA LEU A 335 17.26 -3.69 11.30
C LEU A 335 17.56 -4.98 10.52
N SER A 336 16.85 -6.06 10.82
CA SER A 336 17.02 -7.38 10.16
C SER A 336 15.93 -7.64 9.11
N ALA A 337 16.10 -8.68 8.29
CA ALA A 337 15.05 -9.14 7.36
C ALA A 337 13.72 -9.46 8.07
N MET A 338 13.78 -10.01 9.30
CA MET A 338 12.59 -10.28 10.11
C MET A 338 11.80 -9.01 10.44
N TYR A 339 12.49 -7.87 10.65
CA TYR A 339 11.84 -6.59 10.89
C TYR A 339 10.99 -6.18 9.68
N TYR A 340 11.54 -6.25 8.47
CA TYR A 340 10.80 -5.86 7.26
C TYR A 340 9.62 -6.78 6.96
N ALA A 341 9.78 -8.09 7.15
CA ALA A 341 8.67 -9.04 7.05
C ALA A 341 7.55 -8.71 8.04
N ALA A 342 7.88 -8.39 9.30
CA ALA A 342 6.89 -8.02 10.31
C ALA A 342 6.24 -6.65 10.05
N TRP A 343 7.05 -5.66 9.65
CA TRP A 343 6.59 -4.30 9.36
C TRP A 343 5.60 -4.28 8.20
N GLU A 344 5.90 -5.00 7.12
CA GLU A 344 5.03 -5.13 5.93
C GLU A 344 3.96 -6.24 6.08
N GLY A 345 4.01 -7.05 7.15
CA GLY A 345 2.96 -8.01 7.50
C GLY A 345 3.02 -9.36 6.77
N HIS A 346 4.19 -9.74 6.26
CA HIS A 346 4.42 -11.00 5.56
C HIS A 346 4.66 -12.16 6.54
N LEU A 347 3.56 -12.67 7.11
CA LEU A 347 3.60 -13.74 8.12
C LEU A 347 4.41 -14.96 7.66
N GLU A 348 4.18 -15.47 6.44
CA GLU A 348 4.88 -16.67 5.96
C GLU A 348 6.40 -16.46 5.86
N CYS A 349 6.86 -15.26 5.49
CA CYS A 349 8.27 -14.90 5.53
C CYS A 349 8.83 -14.91 6.98
N MET A 350 8.07 -14.37 7.93
CA MET A 350 8.43 -14.42 9.35
C MET A 350 8.55 -15.86 9.86
N LEU A 351 7.61 -16.73 9.47
CA LEU A 351 7.63 -18.14 9.88
C LEU A 351 8.90 -18.85 9.38
N LEU A 352 9.29 -18.61 8.11
CA LEU A 352 10.50 -19.19 7.51
C LEU A 352 11.79 -18.68 8.17
N LEU A 353 11.88 -17.38 8.44
CA LEU A 353 13.04 -16.79 9.13
C LEU A 353 13.14 -17.31 10.57
N TRP A 354 12.01 -17.53 11.23
CA TRP A 354 11.97 -18.07 12.59
C TRP A 354 12.40 -19.53 12.66
N SER A 355 11.89 -20.38 11.76
CA SER A 355 12.19 -21.81 11.77
C SER A 355 13.68 -22.08 11.51
N HIS A 356 14.30 -21.33 10.59
CA HIS A 356 15.71 -21.47 10.27
C HIS A 356 16.63 -21.06 11.43
N ARG A 357 16.27 -20.00 12.17
CA ARG A 357 17.05 -19.55 13.34
C ARG A 357 17.12 -20.60 14.45
N SER A 358 16.06 -21.39 14.66
CA SER A 358 15.97 -22.43 15.69
C SER A 358 16.93 -23.63 15.43
N GLU A 359 17.35 -23.84 14.18
CA GLU A 359 18.28 -24.91 13.80
C GLU A 359 19.77 -24.51 13.98
N SER A 360 20.07 -23.24 14.26
CA SER A 360 21.41 -22.73 14.50
C SER A 360 21.66 -22.45 16.00
N PRO A 361 22.70 -23.01 16.64
CA PRO A 361 22.98 -22.74 18.05
C PRO A 361 23.45 -21.29 18.23
N LEU A 362 22.67 -20.50 18.98
CA LEU A 362 23.00 -19.12 19.36
C LEU A 362 24.39 -19.05 20.04
N PRO A 363 25.29 -18.14 19.64
CA PRO A 363 26.42 -17.77 20.48
C PRO A 363 25.89 -16.98 21.68
N GLN A 364 25.85 -17.62 22.85
CA GLN A 364 25.60 -16.95 24.13
C GLN A 364 26.63 -15.84 24.34
N LYS A 365 26.22 -14.57 24.31
CA LYS A 365 27.03 -13.51 24.91
C LYS A 365 26.90 -13.64 26.44
N PRO A 366 28.02 -13.78 27.19
CA PRO A 366 27.96 -13.75 28.64
C PRO A 366 27.53 -12.36 29.11
N PHE A 367 26.56 -12.32 30.02
CA PHE A 367 26.17 -11.11 30.76
C PHE A 367 27.34 -10.63 31.64
N ASP A 368 27.78 -9.38 31.45
CA ASP A 368 28.66 -8.69 32.39
C ASP A 368 27.87 -8.24 33.63
N ILE A 369 27.85 -9.12 34.63
CA ILE A 369 27.48 -8.78 36.01
C ILE A 369 28.73 -8.16 36.66
N LEU A 370 28.92 -6.85 36.55
CA LEU A 370 29.77 -6.04 37.44
C LEU A 370 29.70 -4.55 37.08
N ASN A 371 28.64 -3.88 37.53
CA ASN A 371 28.70 -2.45 37.88
C ASN A 371 27.55 -2.07 38.81
N GLY A 372 27.50 -2.73 39.96
CA GLY A 372 26.73 -2.28 41.12
C GLY A 372 27.69 -2.23 42.30
N LEU A 373 28.33 -1.07 42.52
CA LEU A 373 28.95 -0.66 43.78
C LEU A 373 29.59 0.74 43.60
N ARG A 374 28.85 1.82 43.87
CA ARG A 374 29.43 2.99 44.55
C ARG A 374 28.40 3.63 45.49
N LEU A 375 28.88 3.78 46.73
CA LEU A 375 28.21 4.19 47.95
C LEU A 375 27.67 5.64 47.92
N GLN A 376 26.54 5.82 48.61
CA GLN A 376 26.08 7.03 49.32
C GLN A 376 27.23 7.68 50.11
N GLU A 377 27.49 8.98 50.13
CA GLU A 377 26.77 10.15 50.71
C GLU A 377 27.79 11.34 50.70
N PRO A 378 27.50 12.59 51.17
CA PRO A 378 26.29 13.41 51.20
C PRO A 378 26.53 14.87 50.68
N ALA A 379 25.51 15.72 50.80
CA ALA A 379 25.35 17.08 50.32
C ALA A 379 26.43 18.14 50.67
N SER A 380 26.60 19.12 49.76
CA SER A 380 26.96 20.50 50.12
C SER A 380 26.46 21.54 49.10
N THR A 381 25.76 22.53 49.64
CA THR A 381 25.21 23.77 49.09
C THR A 381 26.26 24.78 48.58
N ALA A 382 26.02 25.41 47.41
CA ALA A 382 26.39 26.81 47.04
C ALA A 382 25.85 27.09 45.61
N MET A 383 24.79 27.88 45.43
CA MET A 383 24.78 29.33 45.07
C MET A 383 25.70 29.76 43.92
N ASP A 384 25.03 30.22 42.85
CA ASP A 384 25.30 31.29 41.89
C ASP A 384 26.75 31.59 41.44
N GLN A 385 26.97 31.67 40.13
CA GLN A 385 27.12 32.96 39.43
C GLN A 385 27.59 32.76 37.98
N GLU A 386 26.83 33.31 37.04
CA GLU A 386 27.35 33.74 35.74
C GLU A 386 28.42 34.81 35.95
N PHE A 387 29.59 34.69 35.31
CA PHE A 387 30.33 35.86 34.84
C PHE A 387 31.22 35.51 33.65
N ALA A 388 31.16 36.40 32.67
CA ALA A 388 31.84 36.33 31.40
C ALA A 388 33.29 36.83 31.44
N THR A 389 34.04 36.40 30.41
CA THR A 389 35.10 37.10 29.65
C THR A 389 36.57 36.67 29.80
N SER A 390 37.14 36.47 28.60
CA SER A 390 38.47 36.85 28.11
C SER A 390 39.61 35.80 28.10
N GLY A 391 39.93 35.37 26.86
CA GLY A 391 41.29 35.37 26.28
C GLY A 391 42.23 34.22 26.64
N ASP A 392 42.45 33.28 25.71
CA ASP A 392 43.67 33.29 24.87
C ASP A 392 43.69 32.16 23.83
N MET A 393 44.39 32.45 22.74
CA MET A 393 44.60 31.61 21.55
C MET A 393 45.43 30.37 21.85
N GLU A 394 45.05 29.22 21.28
CA GLU A 394 45.99 28.29 20.61
C GLU A 394 45.23 27.27 19.73
N ILE A 395 45.75 27.08 18.53
CA ILE A 395 45.14 26.32 17.42
C ILE A 395 45.39 24.82 17.65
N ALA A 396 44.33 24.05 17.81
CA ALA A 396 44.34 22.61 17.58
C ALA A 396 43.10 22.21 16.79
N ASP A 397 43.35 21.64 15.62
CA ASP A 397 42.40 21.14 14.64
C ASP A 397 41.48 20.08 15.30
N GLY A 398 40.28 20.48 15.68
CA GLY A 398 39.24 19.63 16.22
C GLY A 398 37.91 20.22 15.80
N ILE A 399 37.37 19.76 14.68
CA ILE A 399 35.96 20.03 14.35
C ILE A 399 35.16 19.48 15.54
N PRO A 400 34.44 20.32 16.32
CA PRO A 400 33.58 19.81 17.38
C PRO A 400 32.57 18.89 16.72
N ASP A 401 32.27 17.75 17.35
CA ASP A 401 31.22 16.86 16.88
C ASP A 401 29.95 17.71 16.69
N LEU A 402 29.56 17.94 15.44
CA LEU A 402 28.31 18.58 15.09
C LEU A 402 27.21 17.55 15.28
N SER A 403 27.08 17.01 16.49
CA SER A 403 25.81 16.47 16.93
C SER A 403 24.87 17.67 16.94
N LEU A 404 24.00 17.72 15.93
CA LEU A 404 22.81 18.55 16.03
C LEU A 404 22.22 18.24 17.42
N PRO A 405 21.84 19.26 18.22
CA PRO A 405 21.02 18.98 19.38
C PRO A 405 19.88 18.09 18.90
N PRO A 406 19.51 17.03 19.66
CA PRO A 406 18.44 16.14 19.26
C PRO A 406 17.29 17.01 18.77
N PRO A 407 16.72 16.71 17.57
CA PRO A 407 15.72 17.56 16.97
C PRO A 407 14.73 17.91 18.06
N ILE A 408 14.56 19.20 18.35
CA ILE A 408 13.50 19.64 19.25
C ILE A 408 12.24 19.20 18.52
N ILE A 409 11.75 18.01 18.88
CA ILE A 409 10.45 17.51 18.47
C ILE A 409 9.53 18.60 18.97
N PRO A 410 8.88 19.38 18.08
CA PRO A 410 7.94 20.36 18.54
C PRO A 410 6.90 19.55 19.31
N LEU A 411 6.84 19.75 20.62
CA LEU A 411 5.81 19.19 21.48
C LEU A 411 4.51 19.40 20.73
N ARG A 412 3.93 18.32 20.21
CA ARG A 412 2.62 18.40 19.57
C ARG A 412 1.76 19.07 20.61
N ARG A 413 1.20 20.23 20.29
CA ARG A 413 0.05 20.75 21.03
C ARG A 413 -1.04 19.74 20.74
N TYR A 414 -1.12 18.71 21.58
CA TYR A 414 -2.11 17.67 21.49
C TYR A 414 -3.46 18.38 21.43
N GLY A 415 -4.27 18.01 20.45
CA GLY A 415 -5.60 18.54 20.24
C GLY A 415 -6.34 17.41 19.56
N HIS A 416 -7.22 16.73 20.30
CA HIS A 416 -8.02 15.66 19.73
C HIS A 416 -9.15 16.27 18.91
N ASN A 417 -9.20 15.93 17.62
CA ASN A 417 -10.30 16.32 16.75
C ASN A 417 -11.43 15.29 16.91
N PHE A 418 -12.63 15.75 17.22
CA PHE A 418 -13.83 14.95 17.29
C PHE A 418 -14.97 15.65 16.54
N LEU A 419 -16.01 14.90 16.21
CA LEU A 419 -17.16 15.36 15.43
C LEU A 419 -18.22 15.92 16.37
N ASP A 420 -18.31 17.26 16.43
CA ASP A 420 -19.44 17.95 17.06
C ASP A 420 -20.65 17.97 16.13
N LYS A 421 -20.51 18.63 14.96
CA LYS A 421 -21.61 18.76 13.97
C LYS A 421 -21.28 18.23 12.59
N LYS A 422 -19.99 18.08 12.28
CA LYS A 422 -19.53 17.68 10.94
C LYS A 422 -19.47 16.17 10.80
N ILE A 423 -19.72 15.69 9.60
CA ILE A 423 -19.60 14.30 9.19
C ILE A 423 -18.21 14.09 8.63
N PHE A 424 -17.54 13.04 9.09
CA PHE A 424 -16.24 12.62 8.58
C PHE A 424 -16.45 11.63 7.43
N VAL A 425 -15.97 11.97 6.25
CA VAL A 425 -15.99 11.08 5.08
C VAL A 425 -14.56 10.75 4.71
N GLN A 426 -14.22 9.48 4.69
CA GLN A 426 -12.91 8.98 4.28
C GLN A 426 -13.05 8.21 2.98
N ILE A 427 -12.16 8.50 2.03
CA ILE A 427 -11.98 7.78 0.77
C ILE A 427 -10.67 7.01 0.87
N LEU A 428 -10.71 5.73 0.51
CA LEU A 428 -9.60 4.80 0.55
C LEU A 428 -9.35 4.23 -0.84
N PHE A 429 -8.12 4.39 -1.34
CA PHE A 429 -7.64 3.79 -2.57
C PHE A 429 -6.93 2.47 -2.24
N ASP A 430 -7.42 1.38 -2.83
CA ASP A 430 -6.90 0.03 -2.65
C ASP A 430 -5.64 -0.17 -3.51
N PRO A 431 -4.52 -0.67 -2.93
CA PRO A 431 -3.32 -1.07 -3.66
C PRO A 431 -3.40 -2.44 -4.36
N GLY A 432 -4.53 -3.16 -4.28
CA GLY A 432 -4.68 -4.49 -4.86
C GLY A 432 -4.32 -4.59 -6.36
N SER A 433 -4.16 -5.82 -6.86
CA SER A 433 -3.59 -6.15 -8.19
C SER A 433 -4.25 -5.49 -9.40
N SER A 434 -5.48 -4.99 -9.27
CA SER A 434 -6.21 -4.29 -10.34
C SER A 434 -6.04 -2.76 -10.34
N GLY A 435 -5.38 -2.21 -9.31
CA GLY A 435 -5.25 -0.77 -9.09
C GLY A 435 -6.58 -0.07 -8.77
N SER A 436 -6.52 1.10 -8.14
CA SER A 436 -7.69 1.95 -7.93
C SER A 436 -8.14 2.69 -9.20
N LEU A 437 -7.30 2.70 -10.24
CA LEU A 437 -7.55 3.39 -11.50
C LEU A 437 -7.18 2.46 -12.66
N CYS A 438 -8.14 2.19 -13.55
CA CYS A 438 -7.94 1.36 -14.73
C CYS A 438 -8.40 2.13 -15.98
N PHE A 439 -7.63 2.06 -17.06
CA PHE A 439 -8.01 2.57 -18.37
C PHE A 439 -8.26 1.40 -19.32
N ASP A 440 -9.35 1.44 -20.09
CA ASP A 440 -9.82 0.29 -20.89
C ASP A 440 -8.87 -0.09 -22.03
N GLN A 441 -7.99 0.82 -22.46
CA GLN A 441 -6.96 0.54 -23.47
C GLN A 441 -5.57 0.53 -22.82
N ALA A 442 -4.87 -0.59 -22.99
CA ALA A 442 -3.53 -0.80 -22.46
C ALA A 442 -2.56 0.29 -22.94
N GLY A 443 -1.83 0.90 -22.00
CA GLY A 443 -0.78 1.90 -22.29
C GLY A 443 -1.24 3.36 -22.37
N ARG A 444 -2.50 3.69 -22.03
CA ARG A 444 -3.04 5.03 -22.31
C ARG A 444 -2.44 6.19 -21.52
N HIS A 445 -1.99 6.08 -20.27
CA HIS A 445 -1.32 7.18 -19.52
C HIS A 445 -0.49 6.65 -18.33
N PRO A 446 0.85 6.52 -18.42
CA PRO A 446 1.65 6.02 -17.30
C PRO A 446 1.92 7.08 -16.22
N ALA A 447 1.81 8.37 -16.55
CA ALA A 447 2.02 9.47 -15.60
C ALA A 447 0.92 10.54 -15.75
N ALA A 448 0.11 10.68 -14.71
CA ALA A 448 -0.99 11.64 -14.65
C ALA A 448 -1.15 12.16 -13.23
N ARG A 449 -1.95 13.20 -13.05
CA ARG A 449 -2.32 13.73 -11.73
C ARG A 449 -3.83 13.66 -11.54
N LEU A 450 -4.26 13.06 -10.44
CA LEU A 450 -5.66 13.00 -10.01
C LEU A 450 -5.92 14.17 -9.06
N THR A 451 -6.82 15.06 -9.44
CA THR A 451 -7.30 16.17 -8.61
C THR A 451 -8.65 15.81 -8.05
N ILE A 452 -8.78 15.88 -6.74
CA ILE A 452 -9.99 15.54 -6.00
C ILE A 452 -10.49 16.81 -5.35
N SER A 453 -11.68 17.24 -5.73
CA SER A 453 -12.27 18.47 -5.25
C SER A 453 -13.73 18.26 -4.87
N SER A 454 -14.27 19.15 -4.04
CA SER A 454 -15.70 19.18 -3.75
C SER A 454 -16.19 20.62 -3.85
N LYS A 455 -17.05 20.87 -4.85
CA LYS A 455 -17.53 22.22 -5.24
C LYS A 455 -18.26 23.00 -4.15
N LEU A 456 -18.75 22.31 -3.12
CA LEU A 456 -19.63 22.88 -2.08
C LEU A 456 -18.99 22.84 -0.68
N SER A 457 -17.71 22.52 -0.60
CA SER A 457 -16.94 22.55 0.65
C SER A 457 -15.80 23.55 0.53
N ASP A 458 -15.46 24.25 1.62
CA ASP A 458 -14.27 25.13 1.71
C ASP A 458 -12.93 24.34 1.69
N LEU A 459 -12.95 23.08 1.22
CA LEU A 459 -11.81 22.19 1.24
C LEU A 459 -10.92 22.44 0.03
N ILE A 460 -9.63 22.62 0.32
CA ILE A 460 -8.59 22.79 -0.69
C ILE A 460 -8.55 21.52 -1.56
N PRO A 461 -8.68 21.63 -2.90
CA PRO A 461 -8.53 20.51 -3.81
C PRO A 461 -7.22 19.75 -3.55
N ARG A 462 -7.28 18.43 -3.47
CA ARG A 462 -6.12 17.58 -3.20
C ARG A 462 -5.65 16.96 -4.51
N THR A 463 -4.37 17.14 -4.84
CA THR A 463 -3.78 16.57 -6.05
C THR A 463 -2.88 15.40 -5.67
N ILE A 464 -3.06 14.27 -6.33
CA ILE A 464 -2.32 13.03 -6.13
C ILE A 464 -1.65 12.66 -7.45
N MET A 465 -0.38 12.33 -7.41
CA MET A 465 0.33 11.81 -8.58
C MET A 465 -0.05 10.35 -8.80
N LEU A 466 -0.27 9.97 -10.06
CA LEU A 466 -0.52 8.60 -10.47
C LEU A 466 0.79 7.95 -10.94
N PRO A 467 1.09 6.70 -10.54
CA PRO A 467 0.29 5.82 -9.68
C PRO A 467 0.20 6.32 -8.22
N ILE A 468 -0.94 6.07 -7.57
CA ILE A 468 -1.23 6.54 -6.20
C ILE A 468 -0.18 5.97 -5.24
N GLN A 469 0.55 6.88 -4.58
CA GLN A 469 1.58 6.52 -3.60
C GLN A 469 0.95 6.18 -2.24
N GLU A 470 1.70 5.50 -1.38
CA GLU A 470 1.22 5.00 -0.08
C GLU A 470 0.68 6.09 0.85
N ASP A 471 1.35 7.23 0.88
CA ASP A 471 1.02 8.40 1.69
C ASP A 471 -0.28 9.11 1.25
N SER A 472 -0.74 8.85 0.03
CA SER A 472 -1.90 9.48 -0.60
C SER A 472 -3.08 8.52 -0.82
N ARG A 473 -3.00 7.28 -0.29
CA ARG A 473 -4.08 6.28 -0.38
C ARG A 473 -5.35 6.67 0.36
N THR A 474 -5.27 7.57 1.34
CA THR A 474 -6.40 7.92 2.19
C THR A 474 -6.65 9.41 2.18
N ILE A 475 -7.89 9.80 1.91
CA ILE A 475 -8.31 11.20 1.92
C ILE A 475 -9.53 11.35 2.81
N SER A 476 -9.46 12.29 3.74
CA SER A 476 -10.56 12.60 4.64
C SER A 476 -11.16 13.98 4.35
N PHE A 477 -12.49 14.06 4.46
CA PHE A 477 -13.29 15.27 4.32
C PHE A 477 -14.10 15.48 5.60
N HIS A 478 -14.21 16.73 6.03
CA HIS A 478 -15.16 17.13 7.08
C HIS A 478 -16.29 17.90 6.42
N VAL A 479 -17.49 17.34 6.49
CA VAL A 479 -18.63 17.74 5.67
C VAL A 479 -19.80 18.14 6.57
N ASP A 480 -20.44 19.27 6.32
CA ASP A 480 -21.58 19.70 7.13
C ASP A 480 -22.86 18.91 6.80
N ASN A 481 -23.06 18.55 5.53
CA ASN A 481 -24.22 17.78 5.08
C ASN A 481 -23.86 16.80 3.93
N LEU A 482 -24.22 15.52 4.09
CA LEU A 482 -24.03 14.50 3.06
C LEU A 482 -24.93 14.69 1.83
N ASP A 483 -26.09 15.34 1.96
CA ASP A 483 -27.03 15.52 0.85
C ASP A 483 -26.49 16.42 -0.26
N SER A 484 -25.59 17.34 0.09
CA SER A 484 -24.89 18.22 -0.85
C SER A 484 -23.47 17.78 -1.16
N PHE A 485 -23.00 16.68 -0.56
CA PHE A 485 -21.61 16.25 -0.70
C PHE A 485 -21.39 15.48 -2.00
N ALA A 486 -20.79 16.15 -2.98
CA ALA A 486 -20.29 15.53 -4.20
C ALA A 486 -18.77 15.68 -4.27
N VAL A 487 -18.11 14.67 -4.80
CA VAL A 487 -16.66 14.67 -5.02
C VAL A 487 -16.38 14.56 -6.51
N ASP A 488 -15.71 15.56 -7.05
CA ASP A 488 -15.25 15.61 -8.43
C ASP A 488 -13.83 15.04 -8.50
N PHE A 489 -13.64 14.07 -9.38
CA PHE A 489 -12.35 13.46 -9.70
C PHE A 489 -11.97 13.89 -11.11
N GLU A 490 -10.86 14.62 -11.23
CA GLU A 490 -10.36 15.13 -12.50
C GLU A 490 -8.93 14.65 -12.72
N ILE A 491 -8.68 14.00 -13.85
CA ILE A 491 -7.37 13.48 -14.23
C ILE A 491 -6.78 14.40 -15.28
N PHE A 492 -5.56 14.86 -15.01
CA PHE A 492 -4.80 15.70 -15.91
C PHE A 492 -3.49 15.02 -16.29
N PRO A 493 -2.85 15.42 -17.40
CA PRO A 493 -1.47 15.05 -17.65
C PRO A 493 -0.60 15.64 -16.54
N THR A 494 0.56 15.03 -16.28
CA THR A 494 1.51 15.49 -15.24
C THR A 494 1.82 16.98 -15.33
N PHE A 495 2.02 17.51 -16.55
CA PHE A 495 2.34 18.92 -16.79
C PHE A 495 1.21 19.72 -17.46
N GLY A 496 0.14 19.07 -17.90
CA GLY A 496 -0.95 19.69 -18.63
C GLY A 496 -2.04 20.28 -17.74
N SER A 497 -2.81 21.21 -18.31
CA SER A 497 -3.96 21.87 -17.72
C SER A 497 -5.30 21.36 -18.26
N LYS A 498 -5.31 20.64 -19.39
CA LYS A 498 -6.52 20.03 -19.94
C LYS A 498 -6.87 18.72 -19.22
N VAL A 499 -8.16 18.56 -18.90
CA VAL A 499 -8.70 17.34 -18.29
C VAL A 499 -8.69 16.22 -19.32
N ILE A 500 -8.08 15.09 -18.98
CA ILE A 500 -8.09 13.85 -19.77
C ILE A 500 -9.32 13.03 -19.44
N ALA A 501 -9.62 12.90 -18.15
CA ALA A 501 -10.75 12.13 -17.66
C ALA A 501 -11.40 12.84 -16.48
N LYS A 502 -12.71 12.74 -16.34
CA LYS A 502 -13.42 13.15 -15.14
C LYS A 502 -14.46 12.13 -14.72
N THR A 503 -14.72 12.08 -13.43
CA THR A 503 -15.90 11.40 -12.89
C THR A 503 -16.37 12.11 -11.63
N VAL A 504 -17.59 11.82 -11.19
CA VAL A 504 -18.20 12.46 -10.03
C VAL A 504 -18.83 11.41 -9.13
N ALA A 505 -18.43 11.38 -7.87
CA ALA A 505 -19.13 10.66 -6.83
C ALA A 505 -20.27 11.53 -6.30
N LEU A 506 -21.50 11.13 -6.59
CA LEU A 506 -22.71 11.84 -6.15
C LEU A 506 -22.99 11.60 -4.66
N PRO A 507 -23.78 12.49 -4.01
CA PRO A 507 -24.23 12.32 -2.62
C PRO A 507 -24.82 10.95 -2.29
N THR A 508 -25.46 10.30 -3.28
CA THR A 508 -26.05 8.96 -3.14
C THR A 508 -25.03 7.89 -2.78
N VAL A 509 -23.76 8.06 -3.17
CA VAL A 509 -22.66 7.16 -2.80
C VAL A 509 -22.40 7.24 -1.30
N PHE A 510 -22.32 8.46 -0.75
CA PHE A 510 -21.92 8.71 0.64
C PHE A 510 -23.08 8.76 1.64
N ARG A 511 -24.34 8.79 1.18
CA ARG A 511 -25.52 8.78 2.07
C ARG A 511 -25.57 7.60 3.03
N ALA A 512 -24.84 6.51 2.72
CA ALA A 512 -24.67 5.37 3.62
C ALA A 512 -26.02 4.86 4.18
N LYS A 513 -27.04 4.71 3.31
CA LYS A 513 -28.42 4.37 3.74
C LYS A 513 -28.51 2.98 4.39
N THR A 514 -27.65 2.05 3.98
CA THR A 514 -27.61 0.67 4.45
C THR A 514 -26.34 0.37 5.24
N SER A 515 -25.20 0.91 4.81
CA SER A 515 -23.90 0.77 5.48
C SER A 515 -23.09 2.06 5.36
N SER A 516 -22.38 2.42 6.42
CA SER A 516 -21.45 3.53 6.53
C SER A 516 -20.07 3.22 5.97
N THR A 517 -19.84 2.00 5.50
CA THR A 517 -18.65 1.61 4.74
C THR A 517 -19.06 0.94 3.43
N GLY A 518 -18.28 1.13 2.37
CA GLY A 518 -18.57 0.53 1.09
C GLY A 518 -17.46 0.71 0.07
N SER A 519 -17.61 0.07 -1.09
CA SER A 519 -16.77 0.27 -2.27
C SER A 519 -17.61 0.91 -3.36
N CYS A 520 -17.03 1.87 -4.07
CA CYS A 520 -17.63 2.53 -5.23
C CYS A 520 -16.74 2.30 -6.45
N THR A 521 -17.38 2.00 -7.58
CA THR A 521 -16.73 1.95 -8.90
C THR A 521 -17.46 2.93 -9.80
N LEU A 522 -16.72 3.90 -10.34
CA LEU A 522 -17.24 4.95 -11.21
C LEU A 522 -16.58 4.85 -12.59
N PRO A 523 -17.34 4.98 -13.69
CA PRO A 523 -16.76 5.13 -15.02
C PRO A 523 -16.00 6.46 -15.12
N LEU A 524 -14.85 6.44 -15.79
CA LEU A 524 -14.07 7.62 -16.15
C LEU A 524 -14.49 8.10 -17.52
N PHE A 525 -14.87 9.37 -17.62
CA PHE A 525 -15.30 9.98 -18.87
C PHE A 525 -14.27 10.94 -19.42
N ASP A 526 -14.00 10.90 -20.71
CA ASP A 526 -13.26 11.97 -21.38
C ASP A 526 -14.09 13.29 -21.42
N PRO A 527 -13.53 14.42 -21.90
CA PRO A 527 -14.28 15.67 -22.07
C PRO A 527 -15.52 15.56 -22.97
N ARG A 528 -15.63 14.49 -23.76
CA ARG A 528 -16.72 14.22 -24.71
C ARG A 528 -17.72 13.20 -24.17
N LEU A 529 -17.61 12.84 -22.88
CA LEU A 529 -18.48 11.91 -22.16
C LEU A 529 -18.37 10.45 -22.61
N ARG A 530 -17.26 10.05 -23.21
CA ARG A 530 -16.96 8.65 -23.56
C ARG A 530 -16.30 7.95 -22.39
N SER A 531 -16.73 6.72 -22.09
CA SER A 531 -16.11 5.90 -21.06
C SER A 531 -14.72 5.44 -21.53
N ILE A 532 -13.69 5.78 -20.77
CA ILE A 532 -12.28 5.46 -21.10
C ILE A 532 -11.59 4.64 -20.00
N GLY A 533 -12.33 4.29 -18.95
CA GLY A 533 -11.81 3.52 -17.82
C GLY A 533 -12.73 3.55 -16.62
N GLN A 534 -12.20 3.14 -15.47
CA GLN A 534 -12.92 3.07 -14.20
C GLN A 534 -12.03 3.54 -13.05
N LEU A 535 -12.65 4.25 -12.10
CA LEU A 535 -12.08 4.62 -10.81
C LEU A 535 -12.79 3.81 -9.72
N ARG A 536 -12.02 3.07 -8.93
CA ARG A 536 -12.50 2.30 -7.78
C ARG A 536 -11.92 2.86 -6.49
N PHE A 537 -12.77 3.05 -5.49
CA PHE A 537 -12.35 3.45 -4.15
C PHE A 537 -13.29 2.89 -3.08
N GLY A 538 -12.74 2.59 -1.91
CA GLY A 538 -13.49 2.38 -0.68
C GLY A 538 -13.89 3.72 -0.06
N PHE A 539 -14.96 3.72 0.73
CA PHE A 539 -15.34 4.87 1.53
C PHE A 539 -15.82 4.46 2.92
N GLN A 540 -15.65 5.36 3.88
CA GLN A 540 -16.18 5.28 5.23
C GLN A 540 -16.81 6.62 5.61
N VAL A 541 -17.97 6.58 6.25
CA VAL A 541 -18.72 7.77 6.67
C VAL A 541 -19.00 7.67 8.16
N ILE A 542 -18.36 8.50 8.97
CA ILE A 542 -18.62 8.60 10.40
C ILE A 542 -19.44 9.86 10.66
N LYS A 543 -20.62 9.67 11.25
CA LYS A 543 -21.54 10.75 11.62
C LYS A 543 -21.23 11.19 13.06
N PRO A 544 -21.51 12.45 13.43
CA PRO A 544 -21.49 12.87 14.82
C PRO A 544 -22.29 11.93 15.72
N TYR A 545 -21.92 11.91 17.00
CA TYR A 545 -22.71 11.21 18.01
C TYR A 545 -24.12 11.82 18.09
N HIS A 546 -25.16 10.98 18.03
CA HIS A 546 -26.56 11.45 18.01
C HIS A 546 -27.14 11.77 19.39
N GLY A 547 -26.58 11.23 20.46
CA GLY A 547 -27.04 11.49 21.83
C GLY A 547 -26.43 12.76 22.42
N ASP A 548 -26.58 12.94 23.74
CA ASP A 548 -25.97 14.06 24.46
C ASP A 548 -24.49 13.75 24.78
N PRO A 549 -23.52 14.45 24.16
CA PRO A 549 -22.10 14.23 24.43
C PRO A 549 -21.71 14.75 25.82
N LEU A 550 -20.60 14.26 26.36
CA LEU A 550 -20.04 14.74 27.62
C LEU A 550 -19.40 16.14 27.44
N GLU A 551 -19.77 17.08 28.31
CA GLU A 551 -19.23 18.45 28.26
C GLU A 551 -17.74 18.50 28.63
N ILE A 552 -16.90 19.00 27.72
CA ILE A 552 -15.43 19.02 27.86
C ILE A 552 -14.95 19.90 29.02
N THR A 553 -15.71 20.93 29.40
CA THR A 553 -15.40 21.78 30.56
C THR A 553 -15.46 21.02 31.87
N HIS A 554 -16.37 20.05 31.96
CA HIS A 554 -16.58 19.25 33.15
C HIS A 554 -15.99 17.84 33.05
N PHE A 555 -15.53 17.44 31.86
CA PHE A 555 -14.80 16.22 31.60
C PHE A 555 -13.55 16.55 30.79
N ALA A 556 -12.37 16.55 31.43
CA ALA A 556 -11.11 16.69 30.73
C ALA A 556 -10.98 15.63 29.62
N THR A 557 -10.43 16.06 28.49
CA THR A 557 -10.07 15.14 27.41
C THR A 557 -8.83 14.35 27.81
N TYR A 558 -8.80 13.05 27.49
CA TYR A 558 -7.74 12.15 27.95
C TYR A 558 -6.32 12.66 27.60
N TRP A 559 -6.15 13.34 26.46
CA TRP A 559 -4.87 13.90 26.00
C TRP A 559 -4.37 15.13 26.80
N LYS A 560 -5.26 15.85 27.49
CA LYS A 560 -4.87 16.93 28.43
C LYS A 560 -4.43 16.33 29.76
N ALA A 561 -5.03 15.22 30.17
CA ALA A 561 -4.71 14.52 31.42
C ALA A 561 -3.33 13.83 31.40
N THR A 562 -2.80 13.51 30.22
CA THR A 562 -1.49 12.84 30.05
C THR A 562 -0.29 13.79 29.98
N SER A 563 -0.47 15.11 30.08
CA SER A 563 0.64 16.08 30.03
C SER A 563 1.28 16.25 31.42
N ALA A 564 2.48 15.70 31.62
CA ALA A 564 3.18 15.58 32.91
C ALA A 564 3.69 16.90 33.56
N LEU A 565 3.23 18.08 33.14
CA LEU A 565 3.82 19.38 33.51
C LEU A 565 3.01 20.25 34.50
N ASP A 566 1.79 19.86 34.89
CA ASP A 566 0.98 20.68 35.81
C ASP A 566 0.92 20.07 37.21
N SER A 567 1.80 20.51 38.11
CA SER A 567 1.86 20.11 39.52
C SER A 567 0.92 20.90 40.45
N GLU A 568 0.08 21.80 39.95
CA GLU A 568 -0.73 22.72 40.78
C GLU A 568 -2.26 22.55 40.72
N HIS A 569 -2.80 21.48 40.12
CA HIS A 569 -4.26 21.22 40.16
C HIS A 569 -4.61 20.06 41.10
N ASN A 570 -4.87 20.39 42.37
CA ASN A 570 -5.59 19.51 43.29
C ASN A 570 -7.07 19.45 42.88
N GLY A 571 -7.50 18.34 42.25
CA GLY A 571 -8.90 17.93 42.14
C GLY A 571 -9.51 17.99 40.73
N LEU A 572 -9.97 16.82 40.26
CA LEU A 572 -10.75 16.57 39.04
C LEU A 572 -10.01 16.70 37.69
N VAL A 573 -9.02 15.83 37.52
CA VAL A 573 -8.69 15.26 36.21
C VAL A 573 -9.78 14.22 35.92
N THR A 574 -10.36 14.15 34.71
CA THR A 574 -11.11 12.94 34.34
C THR A 574 -10.19 11.76 34.53
N GLY A 575 -10.61 10.74 35.28
CA GLY A 575 -9.80 9.58 35.70
C GLY A 575 -9.15 8.79 34.56
N SER A 576 -8.20 9.41 33.87
CA SER A 576 -7.47 8.94 32.70
C SER A 576 -5.98 9.22 32.88
N SER A 577 -5.50 9.11 34.12
CA SER A 577 -4.21 8.45 34.31
C SER A 577 -4.42 7.02 33.83
N LEU A 578 -3.98 6.71 32.61
CA LEU A 578 -3.77 5.35 32.11
C LEU A 578 -2.84 4.63 33.10
N SER A 579 -3.41 4.18 34.21
CA SER A 579 -2.72 3.68 35.40
C SER A 579 -3.66 2.73 36.12
N GLY A 580 -3.09 1.73 36.78
CA GLY A 580 -3.87 0.67 37.42
C GLY A 580 -4.48 -0.35 36.47
N ASP A 581 -5.23 -1.26 37.06
CA ASP A 581 -5.77 -2.45 36.39
C ASP A 581 -7.16 -2.20 35.83
N HIS A 582 -7.36 -2.56 34.56
CA HIS A 582 -8.62 -2.45 33.85
C HIS A 582 -9.18 -3.83 33.55
N ALA A 583 -10.42 -4.09 33.98
CA ALA A 583 -11.14 -5.32 33.68
C ALA A 583 -11.62 -5.32 32.22
N GLN A 584 -11.21 -6.30 31.42
CA GLN A 584 -11.66 -6.42 30.03
C GLN A 584 -13.11 -6.93 29.98
N LEU A 585 -13.96 -6.22 29.24
CA LEU A 585 -15.35 -6.55 28.99
C LEU A 585 -15.57 -6.69 27.48
N PHE A 586 -15.99 -7.87 27.02
CA PHE A 586 -16.29 -8.10 25.61
C PHE A 586 -17.69 -7.61 25.28
N VAL A 587 -17.81 -6.58 24.45
CA VAL A 587 -19.09 -5.92 24.16
C VAL A 587 -19.46 -6.08 22.69
N GLN A 588 -20.70 -6.48 22.45
CA GLN A 588 -21.33 -6.51 21.13
C GLN A 588 -22.81 -6.13 21.22
N LEU A 589 -23.51 -6.03 20.08
CA LEU A 589 -24.93 -5.64 20.04
C LEU A 589 -25.85 -6.81 19.69
N THR A 590 -27.01 -6.82 20.33
CA THR A 590 -28.18 -7.62 19.94
C THR A 590 -28.94 -6.97 18.78
N ARG A 591 -29.91 -7.69 18.20
CA ARG A 591 -30.78 -7.22 17.11
C ARG A 591 -31.52 -5.91 17.44
N ASP A 592 -31.94 -5.77 18.69
CA ASP A 592 -32.61 -4.60 19.25
C ASP A 592 -31.63 -3.50 19.72
N ARG A 593 -30.35 -3.62 19.35
CA ARG A 593 -29.27 -2.63 19.55
C ARG A 593 -28.90 -2.39 21.02
N VAL A 594 -29.13 -3.40 21.87
CA VAL A 594 -28.71 -3.38 23.27
C VAL A 594 -27.26 -3.88 23.36
N PRO A 595 -26.34 -3.10 23.95
CA PRO A 595 -24.99 -3.58 24.21
C PRO A 595 -25.00 -4.69 25.26
N VAL A 596 -24.44 -5.84 24.92
CA VAL A 596 -24.38 -7.05 25.76
C VAL A 596 -22.96 -7.56 25.91
N LEU A 597 -22.70 -8.23 27.03
CA LEU A 597 -21.42 -8.86 27.30
C LEU A 597 -21.42 -10.32 26.88
N TYR A 598 -20.63 -10.62 25.84
CA TYR A 598 -20.37 -11.98 25.40
C TYR A 598 -19.15 -11.99 24.44
N PRO A 599 -18.20 -12.94 24.56
CA PRO A 599 -16.93 -12.89 23.85
C PRO A 599 -16.96 -13.43 22.41
N GLN A 600 -17.97 -14.22 22.02
CA GLN A 600 -18.05 -14.82 20.68
C GLN A 600 -19.21 -14.24 19.85
N PHE A 601 -19.12 -14.20 18.52
CA PHE A 601 -20.25 -13.71 17.69
C PHE A 601 -21.47 -14.65 17.68
N ILE A 602 -21.24 -15.94 17.99
CA ILE A 602 -22.23 -17.01 17.91
C ILE A 602 -22.45 -17.64 19.28
N ILE A 603 -23.70 -18.01 19.55
CA ILE A 603 -24.10 -18.81 20.70
C ILE A 603 -24.61 -20.16 20.21
N HIS A 604 -24.03 -21.25 20.72
CA HIS A 604 -24.53 -22.61 20.47
C HIS A 604 -25.71 -22.94 21.39
N HIS A 605 -26.92 -23.03 20.84
CA HIS A 605 -28.11 -23.32 21.63
C HIS A 605 -28.91 -24.45 20.98
N HIS A 606 -29.12 -25.55 21.70
CA HIS A 606 -29.84 -26.74 21.19
C HIS A 606 -29.30 -27.26 19.83
N ASN A 607 -27.98 -27.34 19.67
CA ASN A 607 -27.29 -27.72 18.42
C ASN A 607 -27.52 -26.76 17.22
N VAL A 608 -27.97 -25.54 17.48
CA VAL A 608 -28.07 -24.47 16.49
C VAL A 608 -27.08 -23.38 16.83
N GLU A 609 -26.34 -22.92 15.84
CA GLU A 609 -25.48 -21.74 15.92
C GLU A 609 -26.32 -20.50 15.67
N ILE A 610 -26.44 -19.65 16.69
CA ILE A 610 -27.24 -18.43 16.62
C ILE A 610 -26.34 -17.22 16.79
N PRO A 611 -26.19 -16.37 15.76
CA PRO A 611 -25.53 -15.09 15.89
C PRO A 611 -26.21 -14.18 16.91
N ILE A 612 -25.44 -13.49 17.74
CA ILE A 612 -25.98 -12.59 18.76
C ILE A 612 -26.75 -11.43 18.14
N CYS A 613 -26.30 -10.94 16.99
CA CYS A 613 -26.98 -9.90 16.24
C CYS A 613 -28.39 -10.32 15.76
N HIS A 614 -28.76 -11.60 15.79
CA HIS A 614 -30.11 -12.08 15.46
C HIS A 614 -31.05 -12.17 16.68
N LEU A 615 -30.49 -12.23 17.88
CA LEU A 615 -31.25 -12.31 19.13
C LEU A 615 -31.65 -10.92 19.62
N THR A 616 -32.83 -10.80 20.21
CA THR A 616 -33.16 -9.65 21.08
C THR A 616 -32.50 -9.83 22.43
N PHE A 617 -32.33 -8.73 23.18
CA PHE A 617 -31.78 -8.82 24.54
C PHE A 617 -32.60 -9.75 25.46
N LYS A 618 -33.93 -9.76 25.30
CA LYS A 618 -34.79 -10.68 26.06
C LYS A 618 -34.49 -12.14 25.75
N GLU A 619 -34.36 -12.50 24.47
CA GLU A 619 -34.02 -13.86 24.05
C GLU A 619 -32.60 -14.25 24.50
N PHE A 620 -31.64 -13.33 24.38
CA PHE A 620 -30.27 -13.51 24.87
C PHE A 620 -30.23 -13.85 26.36
N LYS A 621 -31.01 -13.15 27.20
CA LYS A 621 -31.12 -13.48 28.63
C LYS A 621 -31.80 -14.82 28.90
N THR A 622 -32.82 -15.19 28.12
CA THR A 622 -33.45 -16.51 28.25
C THR A 622 -32.43 -17.63 27.99
N VAL A 623 -31.60 -17.47 26.95
CA VAL A 623 -30.53 -18.44 26.65
C VAL A 623 -29.51 -18.53 27.79
N GLY A 624 -29.15 -17.41 28.41
CA GLY A 624 -28.30 -17.39 29.62
C GLY A 624 -28.93 -18.14 30.80
N ALA A 625 -30.20 -17.90 31.08
CA ALA A 625 -30.93 -18.58 32.17
C ALA A 625 -31.02 -20.10 31.95
N GLU A 626 -31.26 -20.55 30.71
CA GLU A 626 -31.29 -21.98 30.37
C GLU A 626 -29.91 -22.65 30.47
N ARG A 627 -28.83 -21.87 30.33
CA ARG A 627 -27.45 -22.32 30.56
C ARG A 627 -27.05 -22.32 32.04
N GLY A 628 -27.97 -22.01 32.95
CA GLY A 628 -27.75 -22.06 34.40
C GLY A 628 -27.10 -20.82 34.99
N VAL A 629 -27.13 -19.68 34.27
CA VAL A 629 -26.64 -18.40 34.81
C VAL A 629 -27.63 -17.85 35.83
N ASP A 630 -27.20 -17.65 37.08
CA ASP A 630 -27.98 -16.97 38.13
C ASP A 630 -27.58 -15.48 38.23
N PRO A 631 -28.43 -14.53 37.77
CA PRO A 631 -28.13 -13.11 37.84
C PRO A 631 -27.92 -12.57 39.26
N SER A 632 -28.57 -13.18 40.26
CA SER A 632 -28.51 -12.72 41.65
C SER A 632 -27.14 -13.00 42.27
N GLU A 633 -26.59 -14.17 41.98
CA GLU A 633 -25.26 -14.58 42.43
C GLU A 633 -24.16 -13.72 41.79
N ILE A 634 -24.24 -13.50 40.48
CA ILE A 634 -23.32 -12.61 39.75
C ILE A 634 -23.38 -11.19 40.32
N THR A 635 -24.58 -10.66 40.56
CA THR A 635 -24.74 -9.30 41.11
C THR A 635 -24.15 -9.18 42.52
N ARG A 636 -24.29 -10.21 43.36
CA ARG A 636 -23.67 -10.25 44.68
C ARG A 636 -22.15 -10.24 44.57
N PHE A 637 -21.58 -11.11 43.73
CA PHE A 637 -20.14 -11.16 43.47
C PHE A 637 -19.60 -9.81 43.00
N LEU A 638 -20.27 -9.18 42.04
CA LEU A 638 -19.84 -7.88 41.50
C LEU A 638 -19.75 -6.79 42.57
N LYS A 639 -20.66 -6.80 43.55
CA LYS A 639 -20.67 -5.79 44.63
C LYS A 639 -19.66 -6.06 45.73
N GLU A 640 -19.46 -7.32 46.09
CA GLU A 640 -18.72 -7.71 47.29
C GLU A 640 -17.26 -8.07 47.00
N GLU A 641 -16.98 -8.67 45.84
CA GLU A 641 -15.69 -9.33 45.58
C GLU A 641 -14.95 -8.79 44.34
N ALA A 642 -15.60 -8.04 43.44
CA ALA A 642 -15.00 -7.61 42.18
C ALA A 642 -13.73 -6.75 42.31
N ILE A 643 -13.61 -5.99 43.40
CA ILE A 643 -12.42 -5.15 43.67
C ILE A 643 -11.21 -6.02 44.04
N ASN A 644 -11.45 -7.16 44.70
CA ASN A 644 -10.40 -8.03 45.20
C ASN A 644 -9.87 -8.99 44.12
N ASP A 645 -10.71 -9.34 43.13
CA ASP A 645 -10.35 -10.26 42.06
C ASP A 645 -10.91 -9.81 40.69
N ILE A 646 -10.09 -9.01 39.98
CA ILE A 646 -10.42 -8.50 38.64
C ILE A 646 -10.43 -9.64 37.60
N ALA A 647 -9.57 -10.64 37.76
CA ALA A 647 -9.50 -11.79 36.86
C ALA A 647 -10.78 -12.63 36.93
N GLN A 648 -11.28 -12.94 38.13
CA GLN A 648 -12.57 -13.60 38.29
C GLN A 648 -13.73 -12.74 37.78
N THR A 649 -13.67 -11.43 37.99
CA THR A 649 -14.65 -10.48 37.44
C THR A 649 -14.73 -10.59 35.92
N HIS A 650 -13.60 -10.60 35.22
CA HIS A 650 -13.53 -10.80 33.78
C HIS A 650 -14.19 -12.13 33.35
N ARG A 651 -13.81 -13.25 34.00
CA ARG A 651 -14.33 -14.60 33.68
C ARG A 651 -15.84 -14.70 33.87
N ILE A 652 -16.36 -14.19 34.99
CA ILE A 652 -17.79 -14.22 35.31
C ILE A 652 -18.56 -13.35 34.32
N LEU A 653 -18.07 -12.15 34.02
CA LEU A 653 -18.74 -11.22 33.11
C LEU A 653 -18.76 -11.74 31.67
N ALA A 654 -17.71 -12.45 31.22
CA ALA A 654 -17.68 -13.10 29.92
C ALA A 654 -18.78 -14.18 29.74
N ARG A 655 -19.30 -14.72 30.84
CA ARG A 655 -20.37 -15.75 30.85
C ARG A 655 -21.69 -15.25 31.45
N SER A 656 -21.83 -13.95 31.69
CA SER A 656 -22.93 -13.36 32.46
C SER A 656 -24.25 -13.21 31.71
N PHE A 657 -24.21 -13.07 30.37
CA PHE A 657 -25.36 -12.68 29.56
C PHE A 657 -26.02 -11.36 30.02
N PHE A 658 -25.24 -10.46 30.64
CA PHE A 658 -25.72 -9.15 31.05
C PHE A 658 -25.61 -8.11 29.94
N SER A 659 -26.45 -7.10 30.01
CA SER A 659 -26.26 -5.85 29.25
C SER A 659 -25.11 -5.03 29.84
N LEU A 660 -24.47 -4.20 29.00
CA LEU A 660 -23.46 -3.25 29.46
C LEU A 660 -24.02 -2.32 30.55
N ARG A 661 -25.29 -1.89 30.41
CA ARG A 661 -25.99 -1.07 31.39
C ARG A 661 -26.06 -1.74 32.76
N GLU A 662 -26.49 -3.00 32.81
CA GLU A 662 -26.58 -3.77 34.06
C GLU A 662 -25.20 -3.88 34.73
N VAL A 663 -24.16 -4.19 33.96
CA VAL A 663 -22.79 -4.31 34.49
C VAL A 663 -22.27 -2.98 35.02
N LEU A 664 -22.42 -1.89 34.28
CA LEU A 664 -21.96 -0.56 34.70
C LEU A 664 -22.64 -0.11 36.01
N GLN A 665 -23.92 -0.44 36.20
CA GLN A 665 -24.66 -0.10 37.42
C GLN A 665 -24.28 -0.94 38.65
N GLN A 666 -23.90 -2.20 38.46
CA GLN A 666 -23.59 -3.11 39.59
C GLN A 666 -22.10 -3.13 39.95
N LEU A 667 -21.20 -2.89 38.98
CA LEU A 667 -19.75 -2.91 39.21
C LEU A 667 -19.32 -1.69 40.06
N PRO A 668 -18.48 -1.85 41.09
CA PRO A 668 -17.96 -0.75 41.89
C PRO A 668 -17.21 0.28 41.04
N ILE A 669 -17.38 1.57 41.33
CA ILE A 669 -16.81 2.66 40.50
C ILE A 669 -15.27 2.59 40.51
N SER A 670 -14.67 2.06 41.58
CA SER A 670 -13.22 1.89 41.73
C SER A 670 -12.58 0.88 40.76
N VAL A 671 -13.36 0.00 40.13
CA VAL A 671 -12.86 -0.94 39.12
C VAL A 671 -12.86 -0.23 37.76
N ASN A 672 -11.66 -0.04 37.20
CA ASN A 672 -11.51 0.49 35.84
C ASN A 672 -11.87 -0.57 34.81
N ILE A 673 -12.31 -0.14 33.62
CA ILE A 673 -12.81 -1.05 32.59
C ILE A 673 -12.13 -0.83 31.24
N ASN A 674 -11.82 -1.94 30.57
CA ASN A 674 -11.44 -1.98 29.16
C ASN A 674 -12.63 -2.56 28.37
N LEU A 675 -13.29 -1.74 27.57
CA LEU A 675 -14.37 -2.16 26.68
C LEU A 675 -13.77 -2.69 25.37
N SER A 676 -13.65 -4.01 25.28
CA SER A 676 -13.21 -4.73 24.09
C SER A 676 -14.37 -4.92 23.12
N ILE A 677 -14.45 -4.06 22.12
CA ILE A 677 -15.59 -3.99 21.21
C ILE A 677 -15.43 -5.02 20.09
N LEU A 678 -16.36 -5.96 20.01
CA LEU A 678 -16.39 -7.00 18.99
C LEU A 678 -17.23 -6.52 17.81
N TYR A 679 -16.55 -6.11 16.74
CA TYR A 679 -17.19 -5.70 15.49
C TYR A 679 -16.61 -6.52 14.33
N PRO A 680 -17.43 -7.34 13.65
CA PRO A 680 -16.94 -8.30 12.65
C PRO A 680 -16.39 -7.59 11.41
N SER A 681 -15.42 -8.21 10.76
CA SER A 681 -14.96 -7.84 9.42
C SER A 681 -16.00 -8.21 8.35
N PRO A 682 -15.94 -7.60 7.15
CA PRO A 682 -16.83 -7.98 6.05
C PRO A 682 -16.75 -9.46 5.66
N ALA A 683 -15.57 -10.09 5.83
CA ALA A 683 -15.38 -11.52 5.57
C ALA A 683 -16.08 -12.39 6.64
N GLU A 684 -15.98 -12.02 7.91
CA GLU A 684 -16.67 -12.70 9.00
C GLU A 684 -18.19 -12.52 8.91
N GLU A 685 -18.66 -11.33 8.53
CA GLU A 685 -20.09 -11.05 8.32
C GLU A 685 -20.70 -12.00 7.28
N GLN A 686 -19.99 -12.23 6.18
CA GLN A 686 -20.40 -13.16 5.12
C GLN A 686 -20.33 -14.62 5.58
N THR A 687 -19.23 -15.01 6.23
CA THR A 687 -18.96 -16.40 6.64
C THR A 687 -19.91 -16.86 7.74
N LEU A 688 -20.21 -15.99 8.71
CA LEU A 688 -21.06 -16.28 9.87
C LEU A 688 -22.51 -15.84 9.66
N HIS A 689 -22.86 -15.36 8.47
CA HIS A 689 -24.21 -14.92 8.10
C HIS A 689 -24.82 -13.87 9.06
N LEU A 690 -24.06 -12.85 9.43
CA LEU A 690 -24.43 -11.82 10.42
C LEU A 690 -25.39 -10.75 9.85
N THR A 691 -26.49 -11.16 9.22
CA THR A 691 -27.37 -10.31 8.40
C THR A 691 -28.12 -9.19 9.14
N SER A 692 -28.18 -9.22 10.47
CA SER A 692 -28.83 -8.17 11.29
C SER A 692 -27.82 -7.32 12.06
N LEU A 693 -26.54 -7.33 11.66
CA LEU A 693 -25.52 -6.49 12.24
C LEU A 693 -25.89 -5.00 12.09
N ALA A 694 -25.76 -4.25 13.19
CA ALA A 694 -25.95 -2.81 13.17
C ALA A 694 -24.77 -2.12 12.47
N ASP A 695 -25.06 -1.11 11.66
CA ASP A 695 -24.05 -0.26 11.05
C ASP A 695 -23.11 0.36 12.11
N VAL A 696 -21.83 0.54 11.75
CA VAL A 696 -20.76 1.03 12.65
C VAL A 696 -21.13 2.29 13.42
N ASN A 697 -21.88 3.23 12.82
CA ASN A 697 -22.30 4.45 13.53
C ASN A 697 -23.34 4.14 14.61
N THR A 698 -24.34 3.34 14.27
CA THR A 698 -25.38 2.91 15.22
C THR A 698 -24.75 2.05 16.32
N PHE A 699 -23.77 1.22 15.94
CA PHE A 699 -23.04 0.36 16.86
C PHE A 699 -22.27 1.17 17.91
N ALA A 700 -21.49 2.16 17.45
CA ALA A 700 -20.76 3.08 18.33
C ALA A 700 -21.72 3.92 19.19
N ASP A 701 -22.79 4.47 18.61
CA ASP A 701 -23.76 5.32 19.33
C ASP A 701 -24.45 4.56 20.46
N SER A 702 -24.89 3.31 20.23
CA SER A 702 -25.49 2.47 21.29
C SER A 702 -24.54 2.24 22.47
N ILE A 703 -23.25 2.01 22.21
CA ILE A 703 -22.26 1.78 23.28
C ILE A 703 -21.95 3.09 24.02
N LEU A 704 -21.69 4.17 23.27
CA LEU A 704 -21.38 5.47 23.86
C LEU A 704 -22.53 6.02 24.69
N THR A 705 -23.79 5.77 24.30
CA THR A 705 -24.96 6.17 25.08
C THR A 705 -24.91 5.59 26.49
N GLU A 706 -24.69 4.28 26.62
CA GLU A 706 -24.61 3.62 27.93
C GLU A 706 -23.42 4.12 28.77
N VAL A 707 -22.27 4.33 28.12
CA VAL A 707 -21.06 4.83 28.81
C VAL A 707 -21.24 6.27 29.28
N PHE A 708 -21.83 7.14 28.46
CA PHE A 708 -22.06 8.55 28.81
C PHE A 708 -23.16 8.73 29.84
N ASP A 709 -24.25 7.96 29.74
CA ASP A 709 -25.30 7.93 30.77
C ASP A 709 -24.69 7.52 32.12
N HIS A 710 -23.88 6.46 32.14
CA HIS A 710 -23.21 6.00 33.35
C HIS A 710 -22.22 7.05 33.91
N ALA A 711 -21.42 7.68 33.06
CA ALA A 711 -20.47 8.72 33.48
C ALA A 711 -21.18 9.93 34.10
N ARG A 712 -22.33 10.35 33.54
CA ARG A 712 -23.15 11.44 34.10
C ARG A 712 -23.71 11.09 35.47
N VAL A 713 -24.37 9.93 35.60
CA VAL A 713 -24.95 9.46 36.87
C VAL A 713 -23.88 9.31 37.95
N THR A 714 -22.72 8.75 37.59
CA THR A 714 -21.61 8.54 38.51
C THR A 714 -21.07 9.86 39.05
N ARG A 715 -20.91 10.86 38.18
CA ARG A 715 -20.41 12.19 38.59
C ARG A 715 -21.39 12.94 39.48
N GLU A 716 -22.69 12.82 39.23
CA GLU A 716 -23.72 13.40 40.10
C GLU A 716 -23.67 12.81 41.52
N GLN A 717 -23.33 11.52 41.63
CA GLN A 717 -23.23 10.83 42.91
C GLN A 717 -21.87 11.02 43.59
N ASN A 718 -20.78 11.07 42.81
CA ASN A 718 -19.40 11.19 43.27
C ASN A 718 -18.66 12.20 42.39
N PRO A 719 -18.71 13.51 42.70
CA PRO A 719 -18.10 14.54 41.86
C PRO A 719 -16.58 14.38 41.76
N ASP A 720 -15.94 13.90 42.83
CA ASP A 720 -14.47 13.77 42.91
C ASP A 720 -13.92 12.50 42.25
N PHE A 721 -14.77 11.57 41.82
CA PHE A 721 -14.34 10.26 41.37
C PHE A 721 -15.05 9.78 40.11
N LEU A 722 -14.27 9.51 39.06
CA LEU A 722 -14.75 8.99 37.78
C LEU A 722 -14.01 7.69 37.44
N ARG A 723 -14.77 6.67 37.04
CA ARG A 723 -14.23 5.40 36.54
C ARG A 723 -13.39 5.63 35.28
N SER A 724 -12.21 4.99 35.20
CA SER A 724 -11.43 4.96 33.95
C SER A 724 -12.01 3.96 32.95
N VAL A 725 -12.15 4.40 31.70
CA VAL A 725 -12.68 3.60 30.59
C VAL A 725 -11.71 3.68 29.41
N VAL A 726 -11.32 2.52 28.89
CA VAL A 726 -10.48 2.40 27.68
C VAL A 726 -11.25 1.60 26.63
N PHE A 727 -11.21 2.02 25.37
CA PHE A 727 -11.79 1.26 24.26
C PHE A 727 -10.69 0.51 23.50
N THR A 728 -10.94 -0.78 23.24
CA THR A 728 -10.07 -1.63 22.42
C THR A 728 -10.88 -2.37 21.37
N SER A 729 -10.31 -2.56 20.17
CA SER A 729 -10.89 -3.44 19.15
C SER A 729 -9.83 -3.85 18.14
N TYR A 730 -9.99 -5.03 17.56
CA TYR A 730 -9.22 -5.50 16.40
C TYR A 730 -9.73 -4.90 15.07
N ASN A 731 -10.94 -4.33 15.07
CA ASN A 731 -11.53 -3.75 13.88
C ASN A 731 -11.29 -2.23 13.85
N HIS A 732 -10.47 -1.78 12.89
CA HIS A 732 -10.14 -0.36 12.79
C HIS A 732 -11.36 0.54 12.52
N ASN A 733 -12.42 0.04 11.86
CA ASN A 733 -13.58 0.86 11.54
C ASN A 733 -14.35 1.30 12.77
N ILE A 734 -14.53 0.39 13.74
CA ILE A 734 -15.19 0.75 15.00
C ILE A 734 -14.29 1.61 15.89
N CYS A 735 -12.96 1.39 15.88
CA CYS A 735 -12.00 2.29 16.54
C CYS A 735 -12.11 3.71 15.98
N THR A 736 -12.12 3.87 14.64
CA THR A 736 -12.31 5.16 13.98
C THR A 736 -13.63 5.81 14.41
N ALA A 737 -14.74 5.07 14.38
CA ALA A 737 -16.04 5.59 14.77
C ALA A 737 -16.07 6.07 16.23
N LEU A 738 -15.58 5.25 17.17
CA LEU A 738 -15.51 5.61 18.59
C LEU A 738 -14.62 6.84 18.81
N ASN A 739 -13.44 6.86 18.19
CA ASN A 739 -12.47 7.93 18.38
C ASN A 739 -12.96 9.29 17.84
N TRP A 740 -13.64 9.30 16.69
CA TRP A 740 -14.19 10.53 16.12
C TRP A 740 -15.48 11.00 16.79
N LYS A 741 -16.23 10.11 17.45
CA LYS A 741 -17.47 10.46 18.15
C LYS A 741 -17.25 11.01 19.55
N GLN A 742 -16.08 10.79 20.17
CA GLN A 742 -15.82 11.27 21.53
C GLN A 742 -14.34 11.61 21.80
N PRO A 743 -14.05 12.63 22.64
CA PRO A 743 -12.69 13.01 23.03
C PRO A 743 -12.29 12.64 24.47
N ASN A 744 -13.14 11.95 25.23
CA ASN A 744 -12.99 11.73 26.68
C ASN A 744 -12.25 10.45 27.05
N PHE A 745 -12.33 9.41 26.22
CA PHE A 745 -11.80 8.08 26.50
C PHE A 745 -10.79 7.66 25.41
N PRO A 746 -9.64 7.06 25.79
CA PRO A 746 -8.64 6.59 24.84
C PRO A 746 -9.14 5.38 24.04
N VAL A 747 -8.73 5.32 22.78
CA VAL A 747 -8.99 4.21 21.86
C VAL A 747 -7.66 3.60 21.43
N LEU A 748 -7.49 2.29 21.62
CA LEU A 748 -6.34 1.52 21.13
C LEU A 748 -6.78 0.50 20.08
N LEU A 749 -5.99 0.35 19.02
CA LEU A 749 -6.20 -0.65 17.98
C LEU A 749 -5.41 -1.92 18.29
N CYS A 750 -6.07 -3.06 18.32
CA CYS A 750 -5.43 -4.36 18.51
C CYS A 750 -4.96 -4.94 17.18
N ASN A 751 -3.81 -5.60 17.17
CA ASN A 751 -3.27 -6.31 16.01
C ASN A 751 -2.73 -7.68 16.44
N ASP A 752 -3.28 -8.73 15.84
CA ASP A 752 -2.94 -10.13 16.14
C ASP A 752 -1.81 -10.70 15.24
N LEU A 753 -1.09 -9.84 14.51
CA LEU A 753 0.08 -10.27 13.72
C LEU A 753 1.11 -10.95 14.65
N GLY A 754 1.64 -12.09 14.19
CA GLY A 754 2.62 -12.84 14.97
C GLY A 754 1.98 -13.80 15.97
N GLN A 755 0.82 -14.38 15.63
CA GLN A 755 0.26 -15.55 16.31
C GLN A 755 1.21 -16.76 16.14
N VAL A 756 2.25 -16.77 16.98
CA VAL A 756 3.35 -17.76 17.00
C VAL A 756 2.89 -19.09 17.61
N ARG A 757 1.63 -19.23 18.06
CA ARG A 757 1.06 -20.53 18.44
C ARG A 757 1.07 -21.54 17.29
N ASP A 758 0.96 -21.08 16.04
CA ASP A 758 1.14 -21.92 14.85
C ASP A 758 2.60 -22.36 14.63
N LEU A 759 3.58 -21.68 15.23
CA LEU A 759 5.01 -22.05 15.18
C LEU A 759 5.39 -23.13 16.21
N ALA A 760 4.64 -23.27 17.31
CA ALA A 760 5.05 -24.13 18.44
C ALA A 760 4.28 -25.46 18.57
N ARG A 761 3.08 -25.61 17.96
CA ARG A 761 2.23 -26.82 18.07
C ARG A 761 2.06 -27.38 19.50
N ASP A 762 2.17 -26.56 20.54
CA ASP A 762 1.85 -26.99 21.91
C ASP A 762 0.37 -26.72 22.22
N ILE A 763 -0.42 -27.80 22.21
CA ILE A 763 -1.88 -27.86 22.35
C ILE A 763 -2.35 -27.64 23.82
N GLY A 764 -1.58 -26.91 24.63
CA GLY A 764 -1.72 -26.95 26.09
C GLY A 764 -2.63 -25.90 26.75
N SER A 765 -2.57 -24.63 26.33
CA SER A 765 -3.26 -23.54 27.04
C SER A 765 -4.15 -22.72 26.09
N MET A 766 -5.42 -23.08 25.94
CA MET A 766 -6.38 -22.13 25.36
C MET A 766 -6.50 -20.91 26.29
N PRO A 767 -6.66 -19.67 25.76
CA PRO A 767 -6.94 -18.53 26.62
C PRO A 767 -8.18 -18.84 27.46
N GLU A 768 -8.21 -18.38 28.70
CA GLU A 768 -9.32 -18.72 29.62
C GLU A 768 -10.69 -18.28 29.08
N VAL A 769 -10.70 -17.23 28.25
CA VAL A 769 -11.86 -16.76 27.48
C VAL A 769 -11.46 -16.62 26.01
N ASP A 770 -12.10 -17.41 25.16
CA ASP A 770 -11.95 -17.32 23.71
C ASP A 770 -12.86 -16.21 23.13
N SER A 771 -12.30 -15.36 22.26
CA SER A 771 -12.97 -14.16 21.73
C SER A 771 -12.96 -14.12 20.20
N SER A 772 -14.11 -13.84 19.59
CA SER A 772 -14.21 -13.65 18.13
C SER A 772 -13.66 -12.28 17.67
N GLY A 773 -13.51 -12.09 16.36
CA GLY A 773 -13.18 -10.78 15.77
C GLY A 773 -11.70 -10.41 15.82
N ARG A 774 -10.82 -11.34 16.20
CA ARG A 774 -9.36 -11.15 16.13
C ARG A 774 -8.95 -10.97 14.66
N ALA A 775 -8.13 -9.96 14.41
CA ALA A 775 -7.66 -9.63 13.07
C ALA A 775 -6.18 -9.22 13.11
N SER A 776 -5.46 -9.61 12.06
CA SER A 776 -4.06 -9.22 11.84
C SER A 776 -3.94 -8.34 10.60
N MET A 777 -3.09 -7.33 10.67
CA MET A 777 -2.64 -6.54 9.53
C MET A 777 -1.16 -6.20 9.69
N SER A 778 -0.52 -5.63 8.66
CA SER A 778 0.87 -5.20 8.81
C SER A 778 1.02 -4.15 9.91
N ILE A 779 2.15 -4.16 10.62
CA ILE A 779 2.39 -3.18 11.68
C ILE A 779 2.41 -1.77 11.10
N LYS A 780 3.01 -1.61 9.92
CA LYS A 780 2.99 -0.36 9.13
C LYS A 780 1.57 0.15 8.89
N GLU A 781 0.66 -0.72 8.45
CA GLU A 781 -0.74 -0.34 8.19
C GLU A 781 -1.41 0.08 9.50
N SER A 782 -1.31 -0.72 10.56
CA SER A 782 -1.92 -0.41 11.87
C SER A 782 -1.41 0.90 12.48
N ALA A 783 -0.10 1.16 12.41
CA ALA A 783 0.50 2.40 12.91
C ALA A 783 0.06 3.63 12.11
N ARG A 784 -0.04 3.52 10.78
CA ARG A 784 -0.55 4.61 9.94
C ARG A 784 -2.04 4.86 10.17
N ILE A 785 -2.87 3.83 10.37
CA ILE A 785 -4.29 3.99 10.74
C ILE A 785 -4.40 4.73 12.07
N ALA A 786 -3.63 4.30 13.08
CA ALA A 786 -3.61 4.93 14.40
C ALA A 786 -3.18 6.39 14.33
N GLN A 787 -2.10 6.70 13.61
CA GLN A 787 -1.61 8.07 13.46
C GLN A 787 -2.58 8.96 12.67
N SER A 788 -3.16 8.46 11.58
CA SER A 788 -4.09 9.24 10.74
C SER A 788 -5.41 9.57 11.44
N ASN A 789 -5.84 8.72 12.38
CA ASN A 789 -7.06 8.94 13.16
C ASN A 789 -6.78 9.51 14.57
N ASN A 790 -5.53 9.73 14.96
CA ASN A 790 -5.16 10.13 16.33
C ASN A 790 -5.67 9.14 17.39
N PHE A 791 -5.49 7.84 17.17
CA PHE A 791 -5.67 6.85 18.23
C PHE A 791 -4.60 7.02 19.31
N MET A 792 -4.88 6.56 20.52
CA MET A 792 -3.91 6.61 21.61
C MET A 792 -2.71 5.68 21.34
N GLY A 793 -2.98 4.50 20.79
CA GLY A 793 -1.95 3.49 20.70
C GLY A 793 -2.36 2.20 20.00
N LEU A 794 -1.43 1.24 20.04
CA LEU A 794 -1.57 -0.10 19.50
C LEU A 794 -1.43 -1.14 20.62
N ILE A 795 -2.20 -2.23 20.49
CA ILE A 795 -1.98 -3.46 21.26
C ILE A 795 -1.42 -4.50 20.28
N CYS A 796 -0.17 -4.94 20.52
CA CYS A 796 0.52 -5.92 19.68
C CYS A 796 0.95 -7.12 20.53
N ARG A 797 1.04 -8.30 19.91
CA ARG A 797 1.45 -9.54 20.59
C ARG A 797 2.84 -9.42 21.23
N SER A 798 2.99 -9.90 22.47
CA SER A 798 4.29 -9.94 23.17
C SER A 798 5.30 -10.75 22.37
N SER A 799 4.88 -11.90 21.83
CA SER A 799 5.68 -12.76 20.96
C SER A 799 6.31 -11.99 19.81
N LEU A 800 5.51 -11.22 19.05
CA LEU A 800 6.01 -10.43 17.93
C LEU A 800 7.06 -9.40 18.37
N LEU A 801 6.77 -8.67 19.45
CA LEU A 801 7.65 -7.63 19.97
C LEU A 801 8.96 -8.21 20.50
N ASN A 802 8.94 -9.42 21.07
CA ASN A 802 10.15 -10.13 21.46
C ASN A 802 10.97 -10.59 20.25
N VAL A 803 10.31 -11.16 19.22
CA VAL A 803 10.99 -11.56 17.98
C VAL A 803 11.62 -10.36 17.27
N VAL A 804 10.96 -9.20 17.32
CA VAL A 804 11.41 -7.97 16.66
C VAL A 804 11.34 -6.75 17.60
N PRO A 805 12.31 -6.60 18.53
CA PRO A 805 12.31 -5.50 19.51
C PRO A 805 12.35 -4.10 18.89
N ALA A 806 12.96 -3.96 17.71
CA ALA A 806 13.03 -2.70 16.97
C ALA A 806 11.64 -2.15 16.56
N LEU A 807 10.59 -2.97 16.57
CA LEU A 807 9.21 -2.49 16.38
C LEU A 807 8.76 -1.59 17.53
N VAL A 808 9.21 -1.85 18.77
CA VAL A 808 8.87 -1.03 19.94
C VAL A 808 9.35 0.40 19.73
N GLU A 809 10.63 0.57 19.38
CA GLU A 809 11.23 1.88 19.14
C GLU A 809 10.57 2.59 17.94
N THR A 810 10.23 1.84 16.89
CA THR A 810 9.61 2.40 15.68
C THR A 810 8.18 2.88 15.95
N ILE A 811 7.35 2.07 16.63
CA ILE A 811 5.95 2.44 16.96
C ILE A 811 5.94 3.62 17.93
N LYS A 812 6.79 3.60 18.95
CA LYS A 812 6.90 4.71 19.91
C LYS A 812 7.46 5.98 19.24
N GLY A 813 8.40 5.85 18.31
CA GLY A 813 8.89 6.97 17.50
C GLY A 813 7.81 7.67 16.67
N LEU A 814 6.66 7.03 16.45
CA LEU A 814 5.47 7.63 15.82
C LEU A 814 4.55 8.37 16.81
N GLY A 815 4.89 8.37 18.10
CA GLY A 815 4.13 8.97 19.21
C GLY A 815 2.91 8.16 19.62
N LEU A 816 2.96 6.83 19.49
CA LEU A 816 1.88 5.91 19.84
C LEU A 816 2.21 5.14 21.11
N VAL A 817 1.24 5.03 22.02
CA VAL A 817 1.33 4.13 23.18
C VAL A 817 1.34 2.69 22.68
N LEU A 818 2.28 1.88 23.16
CA LEU A 818 2.37 0.47 22.81
C LEU A 818 2.07 -0.42 24.01
N VAL A 819 1.09 -1.31 23.87
CA VAL A 819 0.72 -2.31 24.86
C VAL A 819 1.07 -3.70 24.34
N ALA A 820 1.77 -4.49 25.14
CA ALA A 820 2.06 -5.89 24.81
C ALA A 820 0.90 -6.81 25.20
N ASP A 821 0.42 -7.64 24.28
CA ASP A 821 -0.59 -8.65 24.55
C ASP A 821 0.06 -10.00 24.83
N THR A 822 -0.04 -10.43 26.08
CA THR A 822 0.50 -11.67 26.66
C THR A 822 -0.55 -12.79 26.73
N SER A 823 -1.70 -12.65 26.07
CA SER A 823 -2.81 -13.61 26.20
C SER A 823 -2.47 -15.05 25.75
N ASP A 824 -1.32 -15.27 25.08
CA ASP A 824 -0.86 -16.62 24.72
C ASP A 824 0.08 -17.26 25.77
N GLU A 825 0.57 -16.51 26.74
CA GLU A 825 1.50 -16.98 27.77
C GLU A 825 0.72 -17.86 28.76
N ALA A 826 1.10 -19.13 28.88
CA ALA A 826 0.55 -19.99 29.92
C ALA A 826 0.98 -19.40 31.27
N GLU A 827 0.03 -19.17 32.20
CA GLU A 827 0.38 -18.79 33.57
C GLU A 827 1.36 -19.84 34.12
N GLU A 828 2.63 -19.47 34.29
CA GLU A 828 3.55 -20.24 35.09
C GLU A 828 2.94 -20.35 36.49
N ALA A 829 2.60 -21.58 36.89
CA ALA A 829 2.19 -21.84 38.26
C ALA A 829 3.29 -21.33 39.19
N GLU A 830 2.96 -20.36 40.05
CA GLU A 830 3.85 -19.83 41.08
C GLU A 830 4.48 -21.00 41.87
N GLY A 831 5.72 -21.38 41.54
CA GLY A 831 6.49 -22.37 42.30
C GLY A 831 7.32 -23.41 41.53
N SER A 832 7.37 -23.46 40.19
CA SER A 832 8.28 -24.40 39.50
C SER A 832 9.65 -23.81 39.17
N ASN A 833 10.72 -24.47 39.62
CA ASN A 833 12.12 -24.12 39.36
C ASN A 833 12.41 -23.89 37.86
N PRO A 834 13.17 -22.82 37.49
CA PRO A 834 13.38 -22.38 36.10
C PRO A 834 14.44 -23.20 35.33
N LEU A 835 14.58 -24.49 35.60
CA LEU A 835 15.72 -25.29 35.11
C LEU A 835 15.36 -26.66 34.51
N SER A 836 14.08 -26.98 34.25
CA SER A 836 13.76 -28.36 33.79
C SER A 836 12.69 -28.56 32.71
N SER A 837 12.18 -27.55 32.02
CA SER A 837 11.26 -27.77 30.88
C SER A 837 11.79 -27.16 29.58
N ALA A 838 12.82 -27.78 29.02
CA ALA A 838 13.14 -27.58 27.61
C ALA A 838 12.07 -28.28 26.75
N ASN A 839 11.12 -27.52 26.20
CA ASN A 839 10.21 -28.03 25.18
C ASN A 839 11.02 -28.35 23.90
N SER A 840 10.66 -29.46 23.25
CA SER A 840 11.39 -30.06 22.13
C SER A 840 11.37 -29.27 20.81
N THR A 841 10.90 -28.01 20.82
CA THR A 841 10.74 -27.17 19.62
C THR A 841 11.58 -25.89 19.63
N GLY A 842 12.43 -25.66 20.63
CA GLY A 842 13.34 -24.50 20.62
C GLY A 842 12.66 -23.12 20.63
N VAL A 843 11.33 -23.06 20.79
CA VAL A 843 10.59 -21.83 21.12
C VAL A 843 10.95 -21.51 22.55
N ALA A 844 12.09 -20.84 22.70
CA ALA A 844 12.65 -20.62 24.00
C ALA A 844 11.74 -19.67 24.79
N GLU A 845 11.63 -19.96 26.08
CA GLU A 845 10.97 -19.24 27.16
C GLU A 845 11.14 -17.70 27.11
N TRP A 846 12.13 -17.20 26.36
CA TRP A 846 12.34 -15.76 26.11
C TRP A 846 11.32 -15.11 25.17
N ALA A 847 10.72 -15.84 24.23
CA ALA A 847 9.74 -15.28 23.28
C ALA A 847 8.41 -14.90 23.96
N TYR A 848 8.21 -15.35 25.20
CA TYR A 848 7.06 -15.11 26.05
C TYR A 848 7.44 -14.29 27.31
N ARG A 849 8.55 -13.54 27.25
CA ARG A 849 8.90 -12.57 28.31
C ARG A 849 8.23 -11.23 28.01
N MET A 850 8.11 -10.38 29.03
CA MET A 850 7.67 -9.01 28.82
C MET A 850 8.66 -8.26 27.91
N PRO A 851 8.19 -7.68 26.78
CA PRO A 851 9.05 -6.89 25.92
C PRO A 851 9.50 -5.61 26.63
N ASP A 852 10.77 -5.25 26.49
CA ASP A 852 11.31 -4.01 27.05
C ASP A 852 10.74 -2.77 26.32
N GLY A 853 10.51 -1.68 27.06
CA GLY A 853 10.17 -0.37 26.50
C GLY A 853 8.68 -0.15 26.16
N VAL A 854 7.81 -1.15 26.33
CA VAL A 854 6.34 -1.01 26.17
C VAL A 854 5.72 -0.18 27.30
N ASN A 855 4.54 0.41 27.04
CA ASN A 855 3.84 1.29 27.98
C ASN A 855 2.78 0.58 28.83
N GLY A 856 2.48 -0.69 28.52
CA GLY A 856 1.49 -1.48 29.25
C GLY A 856 1.40 -2.91 28.76
N VAL A 857 0.57 -3.71 29.42
CA VAL A 857 0.39 -5.14 29.16
C VAL A 857 -1.09 -5.52 29.24
N MET A 858 -1.57 -6.28 28.24
CA MET A 858 -2.79 -7.06 28.30
C MET A 858 -2.46 -8.49 28.73
N LYS A 859 -3.02 -8.95 29.83
CA LYS A 859 -2.84 -10.31 30.38
C LYS A 859 -3.91 -11.27 29.90
N ALA A 860 -3.57 -12.57 29.85
CA ALA A 860 -4.50 -13.65 29.50
C ALA A 860 -5.75 -13.73 30.38
N ASN A 861 -5.64 -13.28 31.63
CA ASN A 861 -6.75 -13.23 32.59
C ASN A 861 -7.67 -12.00 32.42
N GLY A 862 -7.53 -11.26 31.32
CA GLY A 862 -8.38 -10.13 30.95
C GLY A 862 -8.06 -8.83 31.68
N ILE A 863 -6.85 -8.71 32.25
CA ILE A 863 -6.39 -7.49 32.91
C ILE A 863 -5.53 -6.67 31.94
N LEU A 864 -5.96 -5.44 31.65
CA LEU A 864 -5.16 -4.43 30.98
C LEU A 864 -4.51 -3.51 32.02
N ARG A 865 -3.17 -3.51 32.06
CA ARG A 865 -2.37 -2.68 32.98
C ARG A 865 -1.49 -1.73 32.19
N PHE A 866 -1.47 -0.47 32.56
CA PHE A 866 -0.51 0.52 32.04
C PHE A 866 0.61 0.75 33.06
N ASN A 867 1.79 1.16 32.58
CA ASN A 867 2.93 1.50 33.43
C ASN A 867 2.68 2.84 34.15
N ASP A 868 3.29 3.00 35.34
CA ASP A 868 3.13 4.21 36.16
C ASP A 868 3.64 5.49 35.46
N MET A 869 4.56 5.36 34.50
CA MET A 869 4.96 6.42 33.59
C MET A 869 4.80 5.96 32.13
N ILE A 870 4.14 6.80 31.33
CA ILE A 870 3.97 6.59 29.89
C ILE A 870 4.93 7.52 29.17
N ASP A 871 6.07 6.99 28.77
CA ASP A 871 6.96 7.68 27.84
C ASP A 871 6.34 7.60 26.44
N MET A 872 5.83 8.74 25.95
CA MET A 872 5.34 8.93 24.57
C MET A 872 6.41 9.46 23.64
#